data_AF-A0A5C6XZY7-F1
#
_entry.id   AF-A0A5C6XZY7-F1
#
_cell.length_a   1.000
_cell.length_b   1.000
_cell.length_c   1.000
_cell.angle_alpha   90.00
_cell.angle_beta   90.00
_cell.angle_gamma   90.00
#
_symmetry.space_group_name_H-M   'P 1'
#
loop_
_entity.id
_entity.type
_entity.pdbx_description
1 polymer ?
#
loop_
_entity_poly.entity_id
_entity_poly.type
_entity_poly.pdbx_seq_one_letter_code
_entity_poly.pdbx_strand_id
1 'polypeptide(L)'
;MSKINSLIEDFSTTNLIAFLRASIPSFKPDDDELDHLFQEDVYDKYESIIKIGEAEIDKDELIVIASKTNEPLTERTGKKNQYEIAKTILKHEVKDASLFIFYDDEGNFRFSFVKANYLGTKRNFTDFKRYTYFVTPSQTNKTFIKQIGGCNFNSLDEIIQAFSVEPLNKQFYQDIAKSFYGLIGGKVKIGSRNIEFDTALNLPSTPVETNRKIYQEFAVRLIGRTIFCWFLKSKKSENSIPLVPESWLSSKTVVETNNEQHNYYHSVLEKLFFLVLNKKQEDRKDYQLPKDQELIPFLNGGLFEAQTDDFFPTNSNGIHQIAYNLDIPNQWFIKLFEVLEQYNFTIDENSIYDAEVSIDPEMLGTIFENLLAEIDPDTEKSARKATGSFYTPREIVDYMVEQSLVQYLKTKIATDNEEQLLELFKEGGENKFEKSETKNILEALSDVKILDPACGSGAFPMGALHKIIIALQKLDPDASWWKKKQIANVPNALAKQMLKEKLDGESADYVRKLGVIQNSIYGVDIQPIASEISKLRSFLSLVIDETIIDKAENRGIQALPNLEFKFITANTLIGLPDEENQQFGLFDNYEELEQLKQLRAEYLQSHGNKKLKIKERFLKVQKKAFKKDSNLFTDVNSRSFLLTSWNPFKNEQSTWFDPEWMFGIEKFDIVIGNPPYGVSVKGDFRKKVLSQLSKVPDYEIYYFFIEVSKKFIGSNGITTYIIPNTFLFNVYAQKYRTQMLEDWKCFIIDCTAFKIFDKATVLNSIVLLEKSSSEKIKYFKTKNKNSFNLLTMQKADFMGIEELQEYKQNWGLAFKLDKSIIELTTKIKRVSEPLISLFPEISQGLIAYDKYQGQDEKTIKNRIYHYDNFAKSDLKKWLWGEDVTKYNLEWNKSEWLDYCDGIANPRDPKFFTGERILIREITNPSIFATITDEEYYHDPAIIIIKKSNNYSSKLLLAFLNSRIATFFHFNYSPKASKGAFPKIIVEDIRNFPLPKAEIKHIEKIEFLIDNIINEKKNKSEISEYSLKLDMIFFNIYELTYEEVKIIDPELKLTKEEYTNYQIN
;
A
#
# COMPACT_ATOMS: atom_id res chain seq x y z
N MET A 1 22.71 1.30 40.26
CA MET A 1 21.73 0.77 39.30
C MET A 1 21.03 1.93 38.61
N SER A 2 20.71 1.84 37.32
CA SER A 2 19.85 2.84 36.68
C SER A 2 18.46 2.77 37.31
N LYS A 3 17.75 3.92 37.43
CA LYS A 3 16.41 3.98 38.05
C LYS A 3 15.40 3.06 37.35
N ILE A 4 15.56 2.82 36.05
CA ILE A 4 14.76 1.87 35.28
C ILE A 4 15.03 0.41 35.68
N ASN A 5 16.28 0.03 36.00
CA ASN A 5 16.57 -1.31 36.48
C ASN A 5 15.97 -1.53 37.87
N SER A 6 16.03 -0.52 38.74
CA SER A 6 15.37 -0.57 40.05
C SER A 6 13.84 -0.71 39.93
N LEU A 7 13.22 -0.06 38.93
CA LEU A 7 11.79 -0.22 38.63
C LEU A 7 11.43 -1.63 38.16
N ILE A 8 12.33 -2.31 37.43
CA ILE A 8 12.12 -3.67 36.91
C ILE A 8 12.31 -4.72 38.01
N GLU A 9 13.33 -4.56 38.86
CA GLU A 9 13.65 -5.52 39.92
C GLU A 9 12.64 -5.48 41.08
N ASP A 10 12.09 -4.30 41.37
CA ASP A 10 11.15 -4.08 42.47
C ASP A 10 10.13 -3.00 42.06
N PHE A 11 9.02 -3.42 41.43
CA PHE A 11 7.99 -2.47 41.02
C PHE A 11 7.24 -1.90 42.24
N SER A 12 7.24 -0.58 42.35
CA SER A 12 6.38 0.15 43.27
C SER A 12 6.02 1.52 42.70
N THR A 13 4.89 2.10 43.13
CA THR A 13 4.51 3.47 42.75
C THR A 13 5.60 4.49 43.11
N THR A 14 6.31 4.26 44.22
CA THR A 14 7.47 5.06 44.63
C THR A 14 8.62 5.00 43.62
N ASN A 15 9.00 3.79 43.19
CA ASN A 15 10.06 3.62 42.19
C ASN A 15 9.65 4.16 40.81
N LEU A 16 8.37 4.05 40.45
CA LEU A 16 7.80 4.63 39.25
C LEU A 16 7.88 6.17 39.26
N ILE A 17 7.45 6.81 40.35
CA ILE A 17 7.58 8.25 40.55
C ILE A 17 9.05 8.68 40.49
N ALA A 18 9.96 7.92 41.10
CA ALA A 18 11.39 8.23 41.10
C ALA A 18 12.01 8.15 39.69
N PHE A 19 11.56 7.21 38.87
CA PHE A 19 11.91 7.10 37.44
C PHE A 19 11.36 8.28 36.66
N LEU A 20 10.05 8.56 36.74
CA LEU A 20 9.40 9.63 35.99
C LEU A 20 9.98 11.00 36.33
N ARG A 21 10.29 11.30 37.60
CA ARG A 21 10.97 12.55 37.99
C ARG A 21 12.38 12.70 37.41
N ALA A 22 13.08 11.59 37.14
CA ALA A 22 14.38 11.66 36.49
C ALA A 22 14.26 11.89 34.98
N SER A 23 13.25 11.32 34.36
CA SER A 23 13.05 11.37 32.91
C SER A 23 12.25 12.60 32.46
N ILE A 24 11.37 13.13 33.30
CA ILE A 24 10.44 14.24 33.02
C ILE A 24 10.63 15.34 34.08
N PRO A 25 11.37 16.42 33.78
CA PRO A 25 11.63 17.49 34.75
C PRO A 25 10.38 18.20 35.28
N SER A 26 9.31 18.25 34.49
CA SER A 26 8.03 18.91 34.83
C SER A 26 7.07 18.02 35.65
N PHE A 27 7.42 16.75 35.90
CA PHE A 27 6.52 15.79 36.53
C PHE A 27 6.26 16.11 38.01
N LYS A 28 4.97 16.24 38.35
CA LYS A 28 4.45 16.48 39.69
C LYS A 28 3.67 15.24 40.15
N PRO A 29 4.07 14.58 41.25
CA PRO A 29 3.29 13.47 41.78
C PRO A 29 1.94 13.96 42.32
N ASP A 30 1.00 13.04 42.30
CA ASP A 30 -0.40 13.20 42.71
C ASP A 30 -0.82 11.90 43.43
N ASP A 31 -1.97 11.90 44.11
CA ASP A 31 -2.50 10.74 44.83
C ASP A 31 -4.04 10.72 44.82
N ASP A 32 -4.63 11.01 43.65
CA ASP A 32 -6.08 11.08 43.48
C ASP A 32 -6.66 9.70 43.12
N GLU A 33 -7.57 9.17 43.95
CA GLU A 33 -8.31 7.93 43.70
C GLU A 33 -9.48 8.14 42.71
N LEU A 34 -9.46 7.38 41.61
CA LEU A 34 -10.42 7.50 40.50
C LEU A 34 -11.49 6.39 40.53
N ASP A 35 -11.63 5.69 41.65
CA ASP A 35 -12.55 4.55 41.79
C ASP A 35 -14.04 4.95 41.71
N HIS A 36 -14.35 6.23 41.81
CA HIS A 36 -15.71 6.73 41.64
C HIS A 36 -16.18 6.76 40.17
N LEU A 37 -15.28 6.54 39.19
CA LEU A 37 -15.58 6.62 37.76
C LEU A 37 -16.15 5.34 37.15
N PHE A 38 -16.12 4.21 37.86
CA PHE A 38 -16.52 2.92 37.33
C PHE A 38 -17.61 2.25 38.20
N GLN A 39 -18.36 1.31 37.61
CA GLN A 39 -19.37 0.51 38.33
C GLN A 39 -18.71 -0.67 39.07
N GLU A 40 -19.29 -1.13 40.19
CA GLU A 40 -18.71 -2.16 41.10
C GLU A 40 -18.27 -3.46 40.38
N ASP A 41 -18.92 -3.83 39.28
CA ASP A 41 -18.63 -5.00 38.46
C ASP A 41 -17.34 -4.89 37.61
N VAL A 42 -16.75 -3.71 37.47
CA VAL A 42 -15.44 -3.50 36.83
C VAL A 42 -14.28 -3.81 37.80
N TYR A 43 -14.54 -3.83 39.11
CA TYR A 43 -13.53 -3.87 40.20
C TYR A 43 -13.12 -5.24 40.69
N ASP A 44 -13.77 -6.34 40.30
CA ASP A 44 -13.42 -7.67 40.82
C ASP A 44 -11.93 -8.02 40.60
N LYS A 45 -11.25 -7.36 39.64
CA LYS A 45 -9.86 -7.62 39.23
C LYS A 45 -8.84 -6.55 39.61
N TYR A 46 -9.23 -5.42 40.23
CA TYR A 46 -8.32 -4.31 40.54
C TYR A 46 -8.52 -3.80 41.97
N GLU A 47 -7.44 -3.49 42.68
CA GLU A 47 -7.48 -3.05 44.09
C GLU A 47 -7.86 -1.57 44.22
N SER A 48 -7.25 -0.72 43.39
CA SER A 48 -7.56 0.72 43.27
C SER A 48 -6.99 1.29 41.97
N ILE A 49 -7.55 2.40 41.48
CA ILE A 49 -7.07 3.14 40.31
C ILE A 49 -6.66 4.55 40.75
N ILE A 50 -5.35 4.82 40.74
CA ILE A 50 -4.77 6.02 41.33
C ILE A 50 -4.08 6.86 40.25
N LYS A 51 -4.38 8.17 40.22
CA LYS A 51 -3.58 9.15 39.48
C LYS A 51 -2.36 9.49 40.31
N ILE A 52 -1.20 8.95 39.90
CA ILE A 52 0.07 9.09 40.64
C ILE A 52 0.87 10.34 40.25
N GLY A 53 0.42 11.08 39.22
CA GLY A 53 1.03 12.34 38.85
C GLY A 53 0.63 12.86 37.47
N GLU A 54 1.12 14.07 37.18
CA GLU A 54 0.95 14.75 35.90
C GLU A 54 2.22 15.52 35.49
N ALA A 55 2.38 15.78 34.20
CA ALA A 55 3.48 16.54 33.64
C ALA A 55 3.03 17.40 32.45
N GLU A 56 3.69 18.52 32.24
CA GLU A 56 3.56 19.34 31.04
C GLU A 56 4.72 19.04 30.08
N ILE A 57 4.40 18.69 28.82
CA ILE A 57 5.35 18.22 27.81
C ILE A 57 5.00 18.90 26.47
N ASP A 58 5.86 19.78 25.96
CA ASP A 58 5.66 20.54 24.70
C ASP A 58 4.25 21.14 24.50
N LYS A 59 3.68 21.71 25.58
CA LYS A 59 2.32 22.30 25.68
C LYS A 59 1.16 21.29 25.73
N ASP A 60 1.45 20.00 25.78
CA ASP A 60 0.50 18.94 26.08
C ASP A 60 0.58 18.55 27.57
N GLU A 61 -0.54 18.06 28.12
CA GLU A 61 -0.61 17.57 29.50
C GLU A 61 -0.62 16.03 29.50
N LEU A 62 0.35 15.43 30.17
CA LEU A 62 0.47 13.98 30.35
C LEU A 62 0.04 13.61 31.77
N ILE A 63 -0.98 12.76 31.91
CA ILE A 63 -1.37 12.17 33.20
C ILE A 63 -0.81 10.75 33.33
N VAL A 64 -0.44 10.36 34.54
CA VAL A 64 0.10 9.03 34.85
C VAL A 64 -0.81 8.35 35.87
N ILE A 65 -1.35 7.21 35.48
CA ILE A 65 -2.25 6.39 36.28
C ILE A 65 -1.57 5.08 36.62
N ALA A 66 -1.68 4.63 37.86
CA ALA A 66 -1.26 3.30 38.29
C ALA A 66 -2.41 2.55 38.96
N SER A 67 -2.49 1.24 38.73
CA SER A 67 -3.50 0.39 39.35
C SER A 67 -2.95 -1.00 39.65
N LYS A 68 -3.21 -1.48 40.86
CA LYS A 68 -2.81 -2.82 41.28
C LYS A 68 -3.89 -3.83 40.91
N THR A 69 -3.47 -4.98 40.40
CA THR A 69 -4.34 -6.08 39.97
C THR A 69 -4.49 -7.13 41.07
N ASN A 70 -5.70 -7.69 41.19
CA ASN A 70 -6.00 -8.78 42.15
C ASN A 70 -5.61 -10.16 41.60
N GLU A 71 -5.41 -10.27 40.29
CA GLU A 71 -4.98 -11.48 39.59
C GLU A 71 -3.58 -11.26 38.99
N PRO A 72 -2.71 -12.29 38.94
CA PRO A 72 -1.40 -12.18 38.31
C PRO A 72 -1.48 -11.66 36.86
N LEU A 73 -0.62 -10.70 36.52
CA LEU A 73 -0.50 -10.17 35.18
C LEU A 73 0.29 -11.14 34.31
N THR A 74 -0.31 -11.55 33.19
CA THR A 74 0.38 -12.31 32.15
C THR A 74 0.60 -11.44 30.91
N GLU A 75 1.16 -11.96 29.82
CA GLU A 75 1.19 -11.24 28.54
C GLU A 75 -0.21 -11.04 27.93
N ARG A 76 -1.23 -11.80 28.38
CA ARG A 76 -2.55 -11.87 27.70
C ARG A 76 -3.74 -11.39 28.54
N THR A 77 -3.73 -11.59 29.85
CA THR A 77 -4.91 -11.43 30.72
C THR A 77 -5.28 -9.96 30.98
N GLY A 78 -6.55 -9.56 30.84
CA GLY A 78 -7.02 -8.23 31.26
C GLY A 78 -6.70 -7.05 30.32
N LYS A 79 -6.12 -7.29 29.14
CA LYS A 79 -5.81 -6.23 28.14
C LYS A 79 -7.04 -5.39 27.76
N LYS A 80 -8.21 -6.01 27.56
CA LYS A 80 -9.46 -5.31 27.20
C LYS A 80 -9.97 -4.40 28.32
N ASN A 81 -10.02 -4.92 29.54
CA ASN A 81 -10.49 -4.16 30.72
C ASN A 81 -9.58 -2.96 31.00
N GLN A 82 -8.26 -3.16 30.92
CA GLN A 82 -7.27 -2.09 31.07
C GLN A 82 -7.42 -0.98 30.02
N TYR A 83 -7.79 -1.34 28.79
CA TYR A 83 -8.03 -0.36 27.73
C TYR A 83 -9.30 0.46 28.00
N GLU A 84 -10.39 -0.17 28.43
CA GLU A 84 -11.64 0.54 28.78
C GLU A 84 -11.46 1.44 30.01
N ILE A 85 -10.68 1.01 31.01
CA ILE A 85 -10.27 1.85 32.14
C ILE A 85 -9.55 3.10 31.64
N ALA A 86 -8.55 2.91 30.78
CA ALA A 86 -7.76 4.01 30.24
C ALA A 86 -8.61 5.01 29.43
N LYS A 87 -9.50 4.49 28.59
CA LYS A 87 -10.42 5.27 27.76
C LYS A 87 -11.41 6.08 28.61
N THR A 88 -11.94 5.50 29.68
CA THR A 88 -12.89 6.17 30.56
C THR A 88 -12.23 7.33 31.30
N ILE A 89 -11.03 7.12 31.84
CA ILE A 89 -10.27 8.16 32.55
C ILE A 89 -9.88 9.30 31.60
N LEU A 90 -9.35 9.00 30.42
CA LEU A 90 -8.97 10.05 29.45
C LEU A 90 -10.17 10.92 29.02
N LYS A 91 -11.37 10.31 28.90
CA LYS A 91 -12.61 11.05 28.62
C LYS A 91 -13.04 11.92 29.80
N HIS A 92 -12.92 11.42 31.03
CA HIS A 92 -13.28 12.16 32.25
C HIS A 92 -12.35 13.35 32.48
N GLU A 93 -11.04 13.11 32.43
CA GLU A 93 -9.99 14.11 32.66
C GLU A 93 -9.84 15.10 31.49
N VAL A 94 -10.47 14.82 30.35
CA VAL A 94 -10.38 15.62 29.11
C VAL A 94 -8.92 15.81 28.68
N LYS A 95 -8.15 14.71 28.70
CA LYS A 95 -6.72 14.69 28.35
C LYS A 95 -6.47 13.99 27.02
N ASP A 96 -5.40 14.42 26.37
CA ASP A 96 -5.03 13.98 25.02
C ASP A 96 -4.19 12.69 25.03
N ALA A 97 -3.44 12.46 26.12
CA ALA A 97 -2.62 11.27 26.30
C ALA A 97 -2.36 10.95 27.78
N SER A 98 -2.03 9.69 28.06
CA SER A 98 -1.69 9.22 29.41
C SER A 98 -0.76 8.00 29.39
N LEU A 99 0.04 7.87 30.45
CA LEU A 99 0.70 6.62 30.82
C LEU A 99 -0.16 5.86 31.81
N PHE A 100 -0.53 4.63 31.48
CA PHE A 100 -1.24 3.70 32.35
C PHE A 100 -0.31 2.57 32.76
N ILE A 101 -0.20 2.33 34.07
CA ILE A 101 0.62 1.28 34.62
C ILE A 101 -0.25 0.32 35.44
N PHE A 102 -0.32 -0.93 35.01
CA PHE A 102 -0.97 -1.99 35.79
C PHE A 102 0.08 -2.92 36.36
N TYR A 103 0.00 -3.30 37.64
CA TYR A 103 1.00 -4.15 38.28
C TYR A 103 0.38 -5.20 39.20
N ASP A 104 1.13 -6.25 39.52
CA ASP A 104 0.71 -7.34 40.41
C ASP A 104 1.67 -7.52 41.61
N ASP A 105 1.34 -8.45 42.51
CA ASP A 105 2.17 -8.80 43.68
C ASP A 105 3.44 -9.59 43.32
N GLU A 106 3.56 -10.11 42.10
CA GLU A 106 4.76 -10.82 41.61
C GLU A 106 5.81 -9.86 41.04
N GLY A 107 5.51 -8.55 41.01
CA GLY A 107 6.38 -7.51 40.45
C GLY A 107 6.28 -7.38 38.93
N ASN A 108 5.33 -8.06 38.28
CA ASN A 108 5.06 -7.86 36.87
C ASN A 108 4.27 -6.57 36.68
N PHE A 109 4.55 -5.84 35.60
CA PHE A 109 3.78 -4.66 35.26
C PHE A 109 3.63 -4.45 33.75
N ARG A 110 2.52 -3.83 33.37
CA ARG A 110 2.28 -3.30 32.03
C ARG A 110 2.46 -1.81 32.04
N PHE A 111 3.37 -1.33 31.19
CA PHE A 111 3.62 0.08 30.99
C PHE A 111 3.00 0.48 29.65
N SER A 112 1.85 1.14 29.69
CA SER A 112 1.04 1.49 28.52
C SER A 112 1.01 3.00 28.28
N PHE A 113 1.14 3.41 27.02
CA PHE A 113 0.85 4.78 26.57
C PHE A 113 -0.44 4.77 25.76
N VAL A 114 -1.42 5.58 26.17
CA VAL A 114 -2.72 5.69 25.49
C VAL A 114 -2.90 7.13 25.04
N LYS A 115 -3.23 7.31 23.76
CA LYS A 115 -3.45 8.63 23.15
C LYS A 115 -4.80 8.68 22.44
N ALA A 116 -5.49 9.81 22.60
CA ALA A 116 -6.68 10.14 21.84
C ALA A 116 -6.31 10.58 20.42
N ASN A 117 -7.02 10.05 19.42
CA ASN A 117 -6.97 10.59 18.06
C ASN A 117 -8.06 11.66 17.89
N TYR A 118 -7.68 12.83 17.38
CA TYR A 118 -8.58 13.99 17.20
C TYR A 118 -8.97 14.23 15.74
N LEU A 119 -10.25 14.60 15.55
CA LEU A 119 -10.82 15.10 14.30
C LEU A 119 -10.58 16.61 14.13
N GLY A 120 -9.50 16.99 13.47
CA GLY A 120 -9.24 18.41 13.18
C GLY A 120 -9.20 19.28 14.45
N THR A 121 -9.75 20.49 14.40
CA THR A 121 -9.69 21.46 15.52
C THR A 121 -10.78 21.26 16.59
N LYS A 122 -11.67 20.27 16.46
CA LYS A 122 -12.69 19.96 17.49
C LYS A 122 -12.33 18.68 18.24
N ARG A 123 -12.31 18.77 19.58
CA ARG A 123 -12.13 17.64 20.52
C ARG A 123 -13.33 16.68 20.53
N ASN A 124 -13.63 16.05 19.39
CA ASN A 124 -14.51 14.88 19.35
C ASN A 124 -13.61 13.64 19.27
N PHE A 125 -13.57 12.86 20.35
CA PHE A 125 -12.83 11.59 20.42
C PHE A 125 -13.40 10.62 19.39
N THR A 126 -12.60 10.18 18.41
CA THR A 126 -13.03 9.12 17.49
C THR A 126 -12.65 7.76 18.00
N ASP A 127 -11.37 7.55 18.33
CA ASP A 127 -10.80 6.27 18.79
C ASP A 127 -9.50 6.52 19.59
N PHE A 128 -9.14 5.61 20.51
CA PHE A 128 -7.90 5.68 21.31
C PHE A 128 -6.89 4.66 20.80
N LYS A 129 -5.62 5.05 20.70
CA LYS A 129 -4.52 4.13 20.37
C LYS A 129 -3.71 3.83 21.61
N ARG A 130 -3.48 2.55 21.89
CA ARG A 130 -2.67 2.06 23.00
C ARG A 130 -1.39 1.40 22.50
N TYR A 131 -0.29 1.73 23.16
CA TYR A 131 1.00 1.08 23.02
C TYR A 131 1.42 0.51 24.36
N THR A 132 1.84 -0.76 24.42
CA THR A 132 2.12 -1.41 25.71
C THR A 132 3.44 -2.16 25.70
N TYR A 133 4.17 -2.04 26.80
CA TYR A 133 5.21 -2.96 27.22
C TYR A 133 4.71 -3.84 28.35
N PHE A 134 4.84 -5.16 28.23
CA PHE A 134 4.78 -6.06 29.37
C PHE A 134 6.20 -6.27 29.92
N VAL A 135 6.36 -6.13 31.24
CA VAL A 135 7.65 -6.19 31.93
C VAL A 135 7.52 -7.16 33.09
N THR A 136 8.44 -8.12 33.17
CA THR A 136 8.53 -9.10 34.27
C THR A 136 9.96 -9.18 34.78
N PRO A 137 10.20 -9.26 36.10
CA PRO A 137 11.55 -9.40 36.67
C PRO A 137 12.29 -10.65 36.17
N SER A 138 11.55 -11.66 35.72
CA SER A 138 12.09 -12.92 35.19
C SER A 138 12.74 -12.80 33.80
N GLN A 139 12.46 -11.72 33.05
CA GLN A 139 12.97 -11.48 31.71
C GLN A 139 14.08 -10.41 31.69
N THR A 140 14.86 -10.38 30.61
CA THR A 140 15.96 -9.40 30.48
C THR A 140 15.49 -7.96 30.21
N ASN A 141 14.26 -7.77 29.71
CA ASN A 141 13.61 -6.48 29.45
C ASN A 141 14.44 -5.47 28.62
N LYS A 142 15.37 -5.96 27.79
CA LYS A 142 16.33 -5.12 27.05
C LYS A 142 15.66 -4.06 26.18
N THR A 143 14.56 -4.39 25.51
CA THR A 143 13.82 -3.44 24.66
C THR A 143 13.23 -2.29 25.48
N PHE A 144 12.55 -2.61 26.58
CA PHE A 144 11.99 -1.61 27.50
C PHE A 144 13.11 -0.71 28.06
N ILE A 145 14.21 -1.31 28.53
CA ILE A 145 15.36 -0.56 29.06
C ILE A 145 15.94 0.40 28.01
N LYS A 146 16.11 -0.06 26.77
CA LYS A 146 16.69 0.74 25.68
C LYS A 146 15.77 1.87 25.23
N GLN A 147 14.48 1.60 25.03
CA GLN A 147 13.53 2.56 24.48
C GLN A 147 13.05 3.53 25.56
N ILE A 148 12.47 3.01 26.64
CA ILE A 148 11.91 3.82 27.73
C ILE A 148 13.02 4.44 28.57
N GLY A 149 14.12 3.72 28.83
CA GLY A 149 15.26 4.27 29.55
C GLY A 149 16.09 5.27 28.74
N GLY A 150 15.98 5.26 27.40
CA GLY A 150 16.60 6.23 26.51
C GLY A 150 15.66 7.37 26.08
N CYS A 151 14.38 7.34 26.47
CA CYS A 151 13.40 8.35 26.15
C CYS A 151 13.56 9.54 27.10
N ASN A 152 13.65 10.75 26.54
CA ASN A 152 13.74 11.99 27.32
C ASN A 152 12.37 12.61 27.61
N PHE A 153 11.28 12.03 27.09
CA PHE A 153 9.90 12.46 27.31
C PHE A 153 9.67 13.99 27.08
N ASN A 154 10.36 14.60 26.11
CA ASN A 154 10.25 16.05 25.88
C ASN A 154 9.05 16.44 25.01
N SER A 155 8.51 15.52 24.22
CA SER A 155 7.33 15.71 23.37
C SER A 155 6.49 14.43 23.33
N LEU A 156 5.20 14.55 23.00
CA LEU A 156 4.37 13.37 22.75
C LEU A 156 4.94 12.51 21.61
N ASP A 157 5.58 13.11 20.61
CA ASP A 157 6.19 12.38 19.49
C ASP A 157 7.39 11.52 19.93
N GLU A 158 8.22 12.00 20.86
CA GLU A 158 9.31 11.20 21.44
C GLU A 158 8.77 10.01 22.24
N ILE A 159 7.68 10.21 22.99
CA ILE A 159 7.01 9.14 23.73
C ILE A 159 6.43 8.13 22.75
N ILE A 160 5.68 8.58 21.74
CA ILE A 160 5.14 7.72 20.68
C ILE A 160 6.27 6.93 20.00
N GLN A 161 7.40 7.57 19.72
CA GLN A 161 8.55 6.90 19.11
C GLN A 161 9.16 5.84 20.02
N ALA A 162 9.29 6.11 21.33
CA ALA A 162 9.77 5.14 22.31
C ALA A 162 8.83 3.94 22.45
N PHE A 163 7.53 4.14 22.22
CA PHE A 163 6.51 3.11 22.22
C PHE A 163 6.18 2.54 20.82
N SER A 164 6.84 3.01 19.77
CA SER A 164 6.57 2.57 18.40
C SER A 164 7.24 1.22 18.13
N VAL A 165 6.50 0.33 17.47
CA VAL A 165 7.05 -0.95 16.98
C VAL A 165 7.93 -0.70 15.74
N GLU A 166 7.76 0.41 15.02
CA GLU A 166 8.48 0.64 13.76
C GLU A 166 10.00 0.78 13.92
N PRO A 167 10.55 1.54 14.89
CA PRO A 167 11.98 1.55 15.15
C PRO A 167 12.53 0.17 15.53
N LEU A 168 11.77 -0.60 16.33
CA LEU A 168 12.11 -1.96 16.71
C LEU A 168 12.19 -2.87 15.49
N ASN A 169 11.15 -2.85 14.65
CA ASN A 169 11.08 -3.61 13.40
C ASN A 169 12.21 -3.20 12.45
N LYS A 170 12.50 -1.91 12.31
CA LYS A 170 13.61 -1.45 11.47
C LYS A 170 14.97 -1.97 11.96
N GLN A 171 15.17 -2.01 13.28
CA GLN A 171 16.40 -2.51 13.88
C GLN A 171 16.52 -4.04 13.73
N PHE A 172 15.47 -4.79 14.07
CA PHE A 172 15.44 -6.24 13.90
C PHE A 172 15.66 -6.64 12.44
N TYR A 173 15.05 -5.93 11.49
CA TYR A 173 15.34 -6.12 10.07
C TYR A 173 16.83 -5.99 9.74
N GLN A 174 17.49 -4.92 10.22
CA GLN A 174 18.91 -4.72 9.95
C GLN A 174 19.76 -5.84 10.53
N ASP A 175 19.38 -6.39 11.69
CA ASP A 175 20.11 -7.48 12.32
C ASP A 175 19.86 -8.82 11.59
N ILE A 176 18.65 -9.09 11.11
CA ILE A 176 18.39 -10.25 10.24
C ILE A 176 19.10 -10.12 8.89
N ALA A 177 19.15 -8.92 8.30
CA ALA A 177 19.89 -8.67 7.07
C ALA A 177 21.39 -8.94 7.25
N LYS A 178 22.00 -8.52 8.37
CA LYS A 178 23.39 -8.89 8.70
C LYS A 178 23.58 -10.40 8.75
N SER A 179 22.65 -11.13 9.37
CA SER A 179 22.71 -12.59 9.42
C SER A 179 22.59 -13.22 8.04
N PHE A 180 21.69 -12.72 7.19
CA PHE A 180 21.54 -13.17 5.81
C PHE A 180 22.83 -12.97 4.99
N TYR A 181 23.39 -11.76 4.96
CA TYR A 181 24.64 -11.50 4.25
C TYR A 181 25.86 -12.17 4.86
N GLY A 182 25.89 -12.35 6.18
CA GLY A 182 26.89 -13.15 6.87
C GLY A 182 26.86 -14.63 6.49
N LEU A 183 25.77 -15.11 5.87
CA LEU A 183 25.64 -16.49 5.39
C LEU A 183 26.05 -16.61 3.92
N ILE A 184 25.49 -15.77 3.05
CA ILE A 184 25.70 -15.88 1.58
C ILE A 184 26.87 -15.04 1.05
N GLY A 185 27.39 -14.10 1.83
CA GLY A 185 28.39 -13.11 1.40
C GLY A 185 27.80 -11.97 0.57
N GLY A 186 28.43 -10.80 0.63
CA GLY A 186 28.00 -9.59 -0.09
C GLY A 186 28.17 -8.30 0.70
N LYS A 187 27.70 -7.19 0.12
CA LYS A 187 27.77 -5.84 0.71
C LYS A 187 26.40 -5.39 1.14
N VAL A 188 26.29 -4.93 2.39
CA VAL A 188 25.07 -4.32 2.93
C VAL A 188 25.36 -2.96 3.54
N LYS A 189 24.45 -2.01 3.34
CA LYS A 189 24.54 -0.68 3.93
C LYS A 189 23.78 -0.64 5.26
N ILE A 190 24.50 -0.44 6.37
CA ILE A 190 23.93 -0.35 7.71
C ILE A 190 24.18 1.06 8.24
N GLY A 191 23.10 1.83 8.35
CA GLY A 191 23.17 3.27 8.62
C GLY A 191 23.93 3.99 7.50
N SER A 192 25.05 4.61 7.85
CA SER A 192 25.94 5.30 6.90
C SER A 192 27.13 4.46 6.42
N ARG A 193 27.33 3.24 6.95
CA ARG A 193 28.50 2.39 6.66
C ARG A 193 28.13 1.24 5.72
N ASN A 194 29.03 0.91 4.80
CA ASN A 194 28.96 -0.32 4.02
C ASN A 194 29.78 -1.40 4.72
N ILE A 195 29.18 -2.56 4.97
CA ILE A 195 29.84 -3.72 5.56
C ILE A 195 29.88 -4.82 4.50
N GLU A 196 31.05 -5.43 4.32
CA GLU A 196 31.28 -6.54 3.41
C GLU A 196 31.40 -7.84 4.22
N PHE A 197 30.71 -8.87 3.76
CA PHE A 197 30.68 -10.20 4.38
C PHE A 197 31.20 -11.24 3.39
N ASP A 198 32.01 -12.16 3.89
CA ASP A 198 32.42 -13.35 3.14
C ASP A 198 31.32 -14.42 3.19
N THR A 199 31.24 -15.26 2.16
CA THR A 199 30.29 -16.37 2.11
C THR A 199 30.67 -17.45 3.12
N ALA A 200 29.76 -17.76 4.04
CA ALA A 200 29.94 -18.78 5.06
C ALA A 200 29.22 -20.09 4.74
N LEU A 201 28.15 -20.05 3.93
CA LEU A 201 27.38 -21.21 3.49
C LEU A 201 28.13 -22.00 2.42
N ASN A 202 28.13 -23.32 2.53
CA ASN A 202 28.58 -24.23 1.49
C ASN A 202 27.44 -25.21 1.12
N LEU A 203 27.04 -25.26 -0.16
CA LEU A 203 26.00 -26.16 -0.65
C LEU A 203 26.63 -27.34 -1.43
N PRO A 204 26.08 -28.57 -1.31
CA PRO A 204 26.60 -29.74 -2.02
C PRO A 204 26.60 -29.56 -3.54
N SER A 205 27.75 -29.79 -4.18
CA SER A 205 27.90 -29.82 -5.65
C SER A 205 27.36 -28.57 -6.38
N THR A 206 27.28 -27.43 -5.69
CA THR A 206 26.62 -26.22 -6.19
C THR A 206 27.57 -25.02 -6.04
N PRO A 207 28.37 -24.65 -7.06
CA PRO A 207 29.30 -23.53 -6.95
C PRO A 207 28.58 -22.17 -6.77
N VAL A 208 29.03 -21.36 -5.81
CA VAL A 208 28.43 -20.06 -5.45
C VAL A 208 28.34 -19.11 -6.66
N GLU A 209 29.43 -19.01 -7.43
CA GLU A 209 29.59 -18.04 -8.53
C GLU A 209 28.50 -18.17 -9.61
N THR A 210 28.07 -19.39 -9.89
CA THR A 210 27.07 -19.69 -10.92
C THR A 210 25.67 -19.94 -10.36
N ASN A 211 25.51 -20.09 -9.04
CA ASN A 211 24.26 -20.51 -8.39
C ASN A 211 23.84 -19.61 -7.23
N ARG A 212 24.24 -18.34 -7.21
CA ARG A 212 23.93 -17.38 -6.15
C ARG A 212 22.45 -17.35 -5.75
N LYS A 213 21.54 -17.51 -6.73
CA LYS A 213 20.08 -17.58 -6.49
C LYS A 213 19.69 -18.75 -5.59
N ILE A 214 20.25 -19.94 -5.80
CA ILE A 214 19.98 -21.13 -4.98
C ILE A 214 20.44 -20.90 -3.54
N TYR A 215 21.62 -20.28 -3.36
CA TYR A 215 22.14 -19.89 -2.04
C TYR A 215 21.23 -18.89 -1.32
N GLN A 216 20.75 -17.86 -2.05
CA GLN A 216 19.83 -16.87 -1.51
C GLN A 216 18.50 -17.50 -1.09
N GLU A 217 17.91 -18.34 -1.95
CA GLU A 217 16.65 -19.03 -1.67
C GLU A 217 16.79 -20.00 -0.48
N PHE A 218 17.90 -20.76 -0.39
CA PHE A 218 18.19 -21.62 0.75
C PHE A 218 18.34 -20.82 2.05
N ALA A 219 19.11 -19.72 2.03
CA ALA A 219 19.32 -18.87 3.21
C ALA A 219 18.03 -18.22 3.71
N VAL A 220 17.17 -17.74 2.81
CA VAL A 220 15.85 -17.20 3.17
C VAL A 220 14.97 -18.29 3.79
N ARG A 221 14.88 -19.48 3.19
CA ARG A 221 14.11 -20.60 3.74
C ARG A 221 14.61 -21.02 5.13
N LEU A 222 15.93 -21.12 5.30
CA LEU A 222 16.56 -21.45 6.58
C LEU A 222 16.19 -20.45 7.67
N ILE A 223 16.38 -19.15 7.40
CA ILE A 223 16.05 -18.07 8.35
C ILE A 223 14.55 -18.06 8.62
N GLY A 224 13.70 -18.20 7.60
CA GLY A 224 12.24 -18.23 7.74
C GLY A 224 11.74 -19.37 8.61
N ARG A 225 12.21 -20.61 8.37
CA ARG A 225 11.91 -21.77 9.21
C ARG A 225 12.39 -21.59 10.64
N THR A 226 13.59 -21.03 10.82
CA THR A 226 14.18 -20.80 12.15
C THR A 226 13.38 -19.77 12.95
N ILE A 227 13.02 -18.63 12.35
CA ILE A 227 12.20 -17.60 13.02
C ILE A 227 10.78 -18.12 13.29
N PHE A 228 10.19 -18.90 12.38
CA PHE A 228 8.91 -19.55 12.64
C PHE A 228 8.98 -20.46 13.89
N CYS A 229 10.02 -21.28 14.00
CA CYS A 229 10.20 -22.11 15.20
C CYS A 229 10.46 -21.26 16.45
N TRP A 230 11.03 -20.06 16.31
CA TRP A 230 11.16 -19.09 17.40
C TRP A 230 9.80 -18.54 17.88
N PHE A 231 8.85 -18.29 16.96
CA PHE A 231 7.47 -17.98 17.34
C PHE A 231 6.80 -19.17 18.06
N LEU A 232 7.04 -20.41 17.62
CA LEU A 232 6.55 -21.59 18.34
C LEU A 232 7.17 -21.74 19.74
N LYS A 233 8.46 -21.41 19.91
CA LYS A 233 9.12 -21.35 21.22
C LYS A 233 8.45 -20.30 22.13
N SER A 234 7.97 -19.20 21.55
CA SER A 234 7.27 -18.14 22.29
C SER A 234 5.85 -18.55 22.69
N LYS A 235 5.23 -19.48 21.95
CA LYS A 235 3.90 -20.04 22.29
C LYS A 235 4.00 -21.11 23.39
N LYS A 236 3.37 -20.84 24.53
CA LYS A 236 3.39 -21.71 25.73
C LYS A 236 2.00 -22.21 26.12
N SER A 237 1.94 -23.37 26.78
CA SER A 237 0.74 -23.86 27.46
C SER A 237 0.41 -23.03 28.71
N GLU A 238 -0.74 -23.27 29.33
CA GLU A 238 -1.09 -22.67 30.63
C GLU A 238 -0.05 -22.97 31.72
N ASN A 239 0.66 -24.10 31.63
CA ASN A 239 1.76 -24.46 32.53
C ASN A 239 3.11 -23.83 32.11
N SER A 240 3.09 -22.84 31.22
CA SER A 240 4.28 -22.16 30.69
C SER A 240 5.26 -23.06 29.90
N ILE A 241 4.80 -24.21 29.38
CA ILE A 241 5.63 -25.13 28.58
C ILE A 241 5.57 -24.74 27.09
N PRO A 242 6.69 -24.36 26.44
CA PRO A 242 6.71 -23.91 25.05
C PRO A 242 6.46 -25.06 24.05
N LEU A 243 5.96 -24.76 22.85
CA LEU A 243 5.84 -25.78 21.77
C LEU A 243 7.18 -26.26 21.24
N VAL A 244 8.18 -25.38 21.23
CA VAL A 244 9.57 -25.74 20.93
C VAL A 244 10.44 -25.41 22.15
N PRO A 245 11.02 -26.41 22.83
CA PRO A 245 11.84 -26.19 24.02
C PRO A 245 13.11 -25.36 23.76
N GLU A 246 13.57 -24.66 24.79
CA GLU A 246 14.86 -23.94 24.77
C GLU A 246 16.06 -24.86 24.52
N SER A 247 15.95 -26.14 24.89
CA SER A 247 16.97 -27.16 24.63
C SER A 247 17.21 -27.38 23.14
N TRP A 248 16.30 -26.96 22.26
CA TRP A 248 16.46 -27.02 20.80
C TRP A 248 16.93 -25.69 20.21
N LEU A 249 16.37 -24.57 20.67
CA LEU A 249 16.56 -23.24 20.07
C LEU A 249 17.10 -22.23 21.09
N SER A 250 18.42 -22.21 21.25
CA SER A 250 19.12 -21.18 22.01
C SER A 250 20.58 -21.07 21.56
N SER A 251 21.19 -19.90 21.79
CA SER A 251 22.63 -19.70 21.58
C SER A 251 23.46 -20.70 22.41
N LYS A 252 23.00 -21.01 23.64
CA LYS A 252 23.59 -22.00 24.53
C LYS A 252 23.59 -23.42 23.94
N THR A 253 22.47 -23.87 23.37
CA THR A 253 22.36 -25.18 22.72
C THR A 253 23.36 -25.32 21.57
N VAL A 254 23.57 -24.27 20.77
CA VAL A 254 24.55 -24.30 19.68
C VAL A 254 25.97 -24.55 20.22
N VAL A 255 26.32 -23.89 21.32
CA VAL A 255 27.62 -24.08 22.00
C VAL A 255 27.76 -25.49 22.58
N GLU A 256 26.72 -26.02 23.22
CA GLU A 256 26.72 -27.38 23.80
C GLU A 256 26.80 -28.48 22.73
N THR A 257 26.28 -28.22 21.53
CA THR A 257 26.33 -29.13 20.38
C THR A 257 27.69 -29.09 19.67
N ASN A 258 28.54 -28.11 19.98
CA ASN A 258 29.83 -27.86 19.33
C ASN A 258 30.95 -28.82 19.78
N ASN A 259 30.78 -30.12 19.51
CA ASN A 259 31.82 -31.14 19.63
C ASN A 259 32.20 -31.62 18.22
N GLU A 260 33.50 -31.87 18.00
CA GLU A 260 34.26 -31.96 16.73
C GLU A 260 33.73 -32.87 15.59
N GLN A 261 32.52 -33.46 15.69
CA GLN A 261 31.94 -34.34 14.67
C GLN A 261 30.59 -33.92 14.10
N HIS A 262 29.88 -32.94 14.68
CA HIS A 262 28.58 -32.54 14.13
C HIS A 262 28.30 -31.02 14.16
N ASN A 263 27.92 -30.48 13.00
CA ASN A 263 27.37 -29.14 12.83
C ASN A 263 25.97 -29.07 13.50
N TYR A 264 25.67 -27.96 14.19
CA TYR A 264 24.38 -27.72 14.85
C TYR A 264 23.19 -27.86 13.89
N TYR A 265 23.35 -27.45 12.62
CA TYR A 265 22.31 -27.61 11.60
C TYR A 265 21.84 -29.06 11.46
N HIS A 266 22.74 -29.98 11.12
CA HIS A 266 22.40 -31.41 10.93
C HIS A 266 22.01 -32.12 12.23
N SER A 267 22.54 -31.65 13.37
CA SER A 267 22.28 -32.27 14.67
C SER A 267 20.90 -31.92 15.22
N VAL A 268 20.44 -30.69 14.98
CA VAL A 268 19.27 -30.10 15.64
C VAL A 268 18.28 -29.55 14.61
N LEU A 269 18.63 -28.51 13.83
CA LEU A 269 17.65 -27.80 12.98
C LEU A 269 17.12 -28.64 11.82
N GLU A 270 17.97 -29.35 11.10
CA GLU A 270 17.56 -30.23 10.00
C GLU A 270 16.59 -31.30 10.48
N LYS A 271 16.88 -31.90 11.66
CA LYS A 271 15.99 -32.87 12.29
C LYS A 271 14.70 -32.23 12.78
N LEU A 272 14.79 -31.04 13.40
CA LEU A 272 13.62 -30.29 13.86
C LEU A 272 12.65 -30.04 12.71
N PHE A 273 13.16 -29.55 11.57
CA PHE A 273 12.35 -29.28 10.39
C PHE A 273 11.77 -30.58 9.84
N PHE A 274 12.61 -31.50 9.36
CA PHE A 274 12.14 -32.57 8.48
C PHE A 274 11.72 -33.85 9.21
N LEU A 275 12.23 -34.08 10.43
CA LEU A 275 12.02 -35.32 11.19
C LEU A 275 11.18 -35.15 12.46
N VAL A 276 10.89 -33.92 12.88
CA VAL A 276 10.06 -33.64 14.05
C VAL A 276 8.78 -32.91 13.66
N LEU A 277 8.88 -31.70 13.12
CA LEU A 277 7.71 -30.89 12.74
C LEU A 277 6.93 -31.49 11.56
N ASN A 278 7.63 -32.21 10.67
CA ASN A 278 7.03 -32.93 9.53
C ASN A 278 6.84 -34.45 9.77
N LYS A 279 7.06 -34.96 10.99
CA LYS A 279 6.86 -36.38 11.29
C LYS A 279 6.04 -36.59 12.57
N LYS A 280 5.05 -37.47 12.50
CA LYS A 280 4.26 -37.87 13.68
C LYS A 280 5.14 -38.52 14.74
N GLN A 281 4.81 -38.32 16.01
CA GLN A 281 5.59 -38.85 17.15
C GLN A 281 5.82 -40.36 17.09
N GLU A 282 4.81 -41.14 16.66
CA GLU A 282 4.89 -42.59 16.51
C GLU A 282 5.94 -43.06 15.49
N ASP A 283 6.17 -42.25 14.46
CA ASP A 283 7.07 -42.54 13.32
C ASP A 283 8.50 -41.99 13.55
N ARG A 284 8.78 -41.38 14.71
CA ARG A 284 10.08 -40.78 15.02
C ARG A 284 11.12 -41.78 15.56
N LYS A 285 10.70 -43.00 15.89
CA LYS A 285 11.49 -44.02 16.60
C LYS A 285 12.74 -44.48 15.86
N ASP A 286 12.73 -44.41 14.53
CA ASP A 286 13.82 -44.84 13.67
C ASP A 286 14.95 -43.79 13.55
N TYR A 287 14.81 -42.62 14.21
CA TYR A 287 15.75 -41.52 14.11
C TYR A 287 16.37 -41.18 15.47
N GLN A 288 17.66 -40.87 15.46
CA GLN A 288 18.35 -40.34 16.63
C GLN A 288 18.06 -38.84 16.78
N LEU A 289 17.09 -38.51 17.65
CA LEU A 289 16.65 -37.14 17.91
C LEU A 289 17.19 -36.61 19.24
N PRO A 290 17.39 -35.28 19.38
CA PRO A 290 17.64 -34.63 20.67
C PRO A 290 16.55 -34.92 21.72
N LYS A 291 16.87 -34.64 22.99
CA LYS A 291 15.93 -34.76 24.12
C LYS A 291 14.73 -33.83 23.95
N ASP A 292 13.64 -34.09 24.68
CA ASP A 292 12.42 -33.29 24.71
C ASP A 292 11.66 -33.24 23.36
N GLN A 293 11.99 -34.11 22.40
CA GLN A 293 11.35 -34.17 21.07
C GLN A 293 9.85 -34.45 21.16
N GLU A 294 9.42 -35.18 22.19
CA GLU A 294 8.02 -35.48 22.52
C GLU A 294 7.18 -34.24 22.85
N LEU A 295 7.82 -33.13 23.27
CA LEU A 295 7.14 -31.86 23.52
C LEU A 295 6.81 -31.10 22.23
N ILE A 296 7.47 -31.45 21.12
CA ILE A 296 7.36 -30.74 19.85
C ILE A 296 6.26 -31.40 18.98
N PRO A 297 5.20 -30.65 18.63
CA PRO A 297 4.09 -31.20 17.86
C PRO A 297 4.47 -31.46 16.40
N PHE A 298 3.74 -32.37 15.77
CA PHE A 298 3.67 -32.52 14.33
C PHE A 298 2.76 -31.44 13.74
N LEU A 299 3.29 -30.65 12.79
CA LEU A 299 2.57 -29.54 12.15
C LEU A 299 2.18 -29.83 10.70
N ASN A 300 2.41 -31.04 10.19
CA ASN A 300 2.29 -31.36 8.76
C ASN A 300 3.38 -30.73 7.89
N GLY A 301 3.61 -31.37 6.75
CA GLY A 301 4.78 -31.10 5.93
C GLY A 301 4.88 -29.72 5.34
N GLY A 302 3.81 -28.94 5.12
CA GLY A 302 3.86 -27.60 4.48
C GLY A 302 5.23 -26.90 4.39
N LEU A 303 5.56 -26.05 5.38
CA LEU A 303 6.84 -25.33 5.45
C LEU A 303 8.06 -26.26 5.64
N PHE A 304 7.83 -27.39 6.28
CA PHE A 304 8.86 -28.33 6.76
C PHE A 304 9.00 -29.56 5.85
N GLU A 305 8.55 -29.46 4.60
CA GLU A 305 8.64 -30.51 3.59
C GLU A 305 9.93 -30.23 2.82
N ALA A 306 10.84 -31.20 2.88
CA ALA A 306 12.12 -31.10 2.21
C ALA A 306 11.89 -30.91 0.70
N GLN A 307 12.38 -29.79 0.19
CA GLN A 307 12.50 -29.55 -1.24
C GLN A 307 13.76 -30.22 -1.78
N THR A 308 13.87 -30.35 -3.10
CA THR A 308 15.09 -30.86 -3.75
C THR A 308 16.32 -30.07 -3.33
N ASP A 309 16.14 -28.77 -3.16
CA ASP A 309 17.21 -27.81 -2.88
C ASP A 309 17.43 -27.61 -1.37
N ASP A 310 16.79 -28.44 -0.53
CA ASP A 310 17.08 -28.53 0.90
C ASP A 310 18.17 -29.58 1.20
N PHE A 311 18.66 -30.30 0.18
CA PHE A 311 19.74 -31.28 0.27
C PHE A 311 19.57 -32.33 1.39
N PHE A 312 18.36 -32.88 1.51
CA PHE A 312 17.98 -33.86 2.53
C PHE A 312 17.84 -35.28 1.92
N PRO A 313 18.95 -36.03 1.70
CA PRO A 313 18.90 -37.31 1.02
C PRO A 313 18.36 -38.42 1.94
N THR A 314 17.71 -39.41 1.32
CA THR A 314 17.25 -40.63 2.00
C THR A 314 17.85 -41.86 1.34
N ASN A 315 18.15 -42.89 2.13
CA ASN A 315 18.61 -44.18 1.62
C ASN A 315 17.47 -44.96 0.93
N SER A 316 17.79 -46.15 0.40
CA SER A 316 16.82 -47.04 -0.27
C SER A 316 15.61 -47.43 0.59
N ASN A 317 15.71 -47.31 1.92
CA ASN A 317 14.66 -47.62 2.88
C ASN A 317 13.91 -46.36 3.34
N GLY A 318 14.19 -45.18 2.75
CA GLY A 318 13.55 -43.91 3.10
C GLY A 318 14.08 -43.28 4.40
N ILE A 319 15.21 -43.76 4.93
CA ILE A 319 15.85 -43.24 6.14
C ILE A 319 16.82 -42.13 5.74
N HIS A 320 16.73 -40.99 6.44
CA HIS A 320 17.57 -39.81 6.23
C HIS A 320 19.08 -40.12 6.35
N GLN A 321 19.87 -39.56 5.44
CA GLN A 321 21.34 -39.55 5.47
C GLN A 321 21.84 -38.10 5.52
N ILE A 322 22.89 -37.84 6.31
CA ILE A 322 23.47 -36.51 6.42
C ILE A 322 24.24 -36.16 5.12
N ALA A 323 23.92 -35.02 4.53
CA ALA A 323 24.68 -34.46 3.42
C ALA A 323 25.88 -33.65 3.93
N TYR A 324 26.98 -34.31 4.29
CA TYR A 324 28.18 -33.68 4.90
C TYR A 324 28.81 -32.51 4.12
N ASN A 325 28.48 -32.36 2.84
CA ASN A 325 28.95 -31.24 2.01
C ASN A 325 28.10 -29.97 2.16
N LEU A 326 26.94 -30.06 2.81
CA LEU A 326 26.15 -28.92 3.24
C LEU A 326 26.76 -28.44 4.57
N ASP A 327 27.35 -27.26 4.59
CA ASP A 327 27.99 -26.75 5.80
C ASP A 327 27.57 -25.31 6.10
N ILE A 328 27.20 -25.10 7.36
CA ILE A 328 26.76 -23.80 7.92
C ILE A 328 27.48 -23.60 9.26
N PRO A 329 28.40 -22.64 9.40
CA PRO A 329 29.20 -22.53 10.62
C PRO A 329 28.35 -22.34 11.90
N ASN A 330 28.65 -23.10 12.96
CA ASN A 330 27.99 -22.96 14.28
C ASN A 330 28.05 -21.51 14.79
N GLN A 331 29.15 -20.81 14.54
CA GLN A 331 29.33 -19.40 14.91
C GLN A 331 28.29 -18.47 14.28
N TRP A 332 27.75 -18.83 13.11
CA TRP A 332 26.66 -18.09 12.47
C TRP A 332 25.35 -18.25 13.25
N PHE A 333 25.00 -19.49 13.65
CA PHE A 333 23.81 -19.75 14.46
C PHE A 333 23.88 -19.11 15.85
N ILE A 334 25.05 -19.10 16.48
CA ILE A 334 25.25 -18.39 17.76
C ILE A 334 24.87 -16.91 17.60
N LYS A 335 25.42 -16.23 16.59
CA LYS A 335 25.12 -14.82 16.33
C LYS A 335 23.64 -14.59 16.01
N LEU A 336 23.02 -15.47 15.22
CA LEU A 336 21.60 -15.36 14.90
C LEU A 336 20.74 -15.50 16.16
N PHE A 337 20.96 -16.51 17.00
CA PHE A 337 20.16 -16.69 18.21
C PHE A 337 20.46 -15.62 19.26
N GLU A 338 21.70 -15.16 19.42
CA GLU A 338 22.01 -14.01 20.27
C GLU A 338 21.26 -12.74 19.82
N VAL A 339 21.04 -12.57 18.51
CA VAL A 339 20.16 -11.53 17.98
C VAL A 339 18.72 -11.81 18.37
N LEU A 340 18.15 -12.99 18.09
CA LEU A 340 16.75 -13.29 18.42
C LEU A 340 16.46 -13.16 19.93
N GLU A 341 17.40 -13.55 20.80
CA GLU A 341 17.32 -13.45 22.27
C GLU A 341 17.32 -11.99 22.78
N GLN A 342 17.62 -11.01 21.93
CA GLN A 342 17.52 -9.58 22.29
C GLN A 342 16.11 -9.02 22.14
N TYR A 343 15.22 -9.72 21.44
CA TYR A 343 13.90 -9.23 21.10
C TYR A 343 12.81 -10.05 21.78
N ASN A 344 11.75 -9.35 22.21
CA ASN A 344 10.53 -10.00 22.67
C ASN A 344 9.67 -10.31 21.45
N PHE A 345 9.24 -11.56 21.32
CA PHE A 345 8.36 -12.01 20.25
C PHE A 345 6.96 -12.16 20.81
N THR A 346 5.98 -11.61 20.09
CA THR A 346 4.58 -11.91 20.33
C THR A 346 4.10 -12.90 19.29
N ILE A 347 3.19 -13.77 19.69
CA ILE A 347 2.49 -14.61 18.73
C ILE A 347 1.24 -13.93 18.19
N ASP A 348 0.73 -12.88 18.83
CA ASP A 348 -0.46 -12.18 18.35
C ASP A 348 -0.03 -11.10 17.33
N GLU A 349 -0.60 -11.07 16.12
CA GLU A 349 -0.40 -9.91 15.23
C GLU A 349 -1.03 -8.69 15.92
N ASN A 350 -0.24 -7.62 16.09
CA ASN A 350 -0.69 -6.38 16.76
C ASN A 350 -2.00 -5.86 16.14
N SER A 351 -2.81 -5.06 16.82
CA SER A 351 -3.94 -4.34 16.22
C SER A 351 -3.48 -2.94 15.76
N ILE A 352 -4.23 -2.27 14.87
CA ILE A 352 -3.98 -0.84 14.56
C ILE A 352 -4.17 0.03 15.82
N TYR A 353 -5.07 -0.39 16.71
CA TYR A 353 -5.48 0.35 17.90
C TYR A 353 -4.77 -0.12 19.17
N ASP A 354 -4.29 -1.36 19.20
CA ASP A 354 -3.54 -1.93 20.32
C ASP A 354 -2.25 -2.61 19.84
N ALA A 355 -1.12 -1.96 20.09
CA ALA A 355 0.19 -2.46 19.69
C ALA A 355 1.04 -2.81 20.92
N GLU A 356 1.49 -4.05 20.99
CA GLU A 356 2.51 -4.49 21.93
C GLU A 356 3.89 -4.30 21.30
N VAL A 357 4.82 -3.68 22.05
CA VAL A 357 6.16 -3.37 21.52
C VAL A 357 7.05 -4.62 21.51
N SER A 358 6.77 -5.47 20.54
CA SER A 358 7.32 -6.80 20.34
C SER A 358 7.37 -7.13 18.84
N ILE A 359 8.13 -8.16 18.49
CA ILE A 359 8.22 -8.68 17.11
C ILE A 359 7.02 -9.58 16.86
N ASP A 360 6.17 -9.20 15.91
CA ASP A 360 4.98 -9.95 15.52
C ASP A 360 5.18 -10.71 14.19
N PRO A 361 4.26 -11.63 13.84
CA PRO A 361 4.30 -12.36 12.56
C PRO A 361 4.21 -11.47 11.31
N GLU A 362 3.58 -10.29 11.38
CA GLU A 362 3.47 -9.34 10.26
C GLU A 362 4.87 -8.91 9.80
N MET A 363 5.78 -8.72 10.76
CA MET A 363 7.16 -8.31 10.50
C MET A 363 7.92 -9.25 9.55
N LEU A 364 7.60 -10.55 9.54
CA LEU A 364 8.23 -11.50 8.62
C LEU A 364 8.04 -11.06 7.17
N GLY A 365 6.85 -10.56 6.83
CA GLY A 365 6.55 -10.06 5.50
C GLY A 365 7.48 -8.92 5.11
N THR A 366 7.59 -7.92 5.98
CA THR A 366 8.47 -6.76 5.77
C THR A 366 9.94 -7.15 5.66
N ILE A 367 10.43 -8.08 6.49
CA ILE A 367 11.83 -8.51 6.46
C ILE A 367 12.15 -9.17 5.13
N PHE A 368 11.36 -10.18 4.76
CA PHE A 368 11.68 -10.98 3.59
C PHE A 368 11.45 -10.22 2.29
N GLU A 369 10.43 -9.36 2.19
CA GLU A 369 10.29 -8.46 1.03
C GLU A 369 11.49 -7.52 0.88
N ASN A 370 12.02 -7.00 2.00
CA ASN A 370 13.17 -6.12 1.96
C ASN A 370 14.46 -6.88 1.57
N LEU A 371 14.66 -8.11 2.06
CA LEU A 371 15.79 -8.97 1.65
C LEU A 371 15.66 -9.36 0.18
N LEU A 372 14.45 -9.66 -0.30
CA LEU A 372 14.15 -9.92 -1.71
C LEU A 372 14.52 -8.73 -2.61
N ALA A 373 14.28 -7.50 -2.14
CA ALA A 373 14.66 -6.30 -2.87
C ALA A 373 16.19 -6.13 -3.04
N GLU A 374 17.00 -6.93 -2.34
CA GLU A 374 18.46 -6.95 -2.43
C GLU A 374 19.01 -8.16 -3.22
N ILE A 375 18.14 -9.10 -3.63
CA ILE A 375 18.50 -10.39 -4.24
C ILE A 375 18.65 -10.34 -5.77
N ASP A 376 18.14 -9.30 -6.47
CA ASP A 376 18.18 -9.21 -7.94
C ASP A 376 19.59 -8.89 -8.48
N PRO A 377 20.26 -9.82 -9.20
CA PRO A 377 21.65 -9.66 -9.65
C PRO A 377 21.84 -8.65 -10.80
N ASP A 378 20.79 -8.31 -11.55
CA ASP A 378 20.94 -7.61 -12.84
C ASP A 378 20.87 -6.07 -12.75
N THR A 379 20.71 -5.48 -11.55
CA THR A 379 20.72 -4.03 -11.42
C THR A 379 21.39 -3.53 -10.13
N GLU A 380 22.52 -2.83 -10.26
CA GLU A 380 23.09 -1.95 -9.22
C GLU A 380 22.17 -0.75 -8.86
N LYS A 381 20.88 -0.80 -9.24
CA LYS A 381 19.83 0.16 -8.89
C LYS A 381 18.69 -0.59 -8.22
N SER A 382 18.80 -0.82 -6.91
CA SER A 382 17.76 -1.24 -5.95
C SER A 382 16.58 -1.99 -6.58
N ALA A 383 16.48 -3.32 -6.43
CA ALA A 383 15.47 -4.14 -7.10
C ALA A 383 14.02 -3.67 -6.91
N ARG A 384 13.71 -2.81 -5.92
CA ARG A 384 12.41 -2.09 -5.80
C ARG A 384 12.04 -1.25 -7.02
N LYS A 385 13.02 -0.61 -7.70
CA LYS A 385 12.77 0.15 -8.94
C LYS A 385 12.57 -0.76 -10.14
N ALA A 386 13.18 -1.95 -10.14
CA ALA A 386 13.09 -2.92 -11.23
C ALA A 386 11.85 -3.84 -11.12
N THR A 387 11.43 -4.16 -9.90
CA THR A 387 10.25 -5.00 -9.62
C THR A 387 9.00 -4.17 -9.31
N GLY A 388 9.15 -2.90 -8.90
CA GLY A 388 8.03 -2.04 -8.52
C GLY A 388 7.31 -2.45 -7.23
N SER A 389 7.90 -3.35 -6.43
CA SER A 389 7.30 -3.91 -5.21
C SER A 389 7.55 -3.00 -3.99
N PHE A 390 6.47 -2.67 -3.27
CA PHE A 390 6.51 -1.88 -2.05
C PHE A 390 5.60 -2.49 -0.99
N TYR A 391 6.14 -2.62 0.23
CA TYR A 391 5.36 -2.99 1.41
C TYR A 391 4.18 -2.03 1.59
N THR A 392 2.99 -2.58 1.80
CA THR A 392 1.76 -1.81 1.98
C THR A 392 1.50 -1.56 3.47
N PRO A 393 1.45 -0.29 3.92
CA PRO A 393 1.10 0.03 5.29
C PRO A 393 -0.26 -0.56 5.68
N ARG A 394 -0.34 -1.06 6.91
CA ARG A 394 -1.50 -1.77 7.41
C ARG A 394 -2.79 -0.95 7.39
N GLU A 395 -2.72 0.33 7.74
CA GLU A 395 -3.89 1.23 7.72
C GLU A 395 -4.56 1.27 6.32
N ILE A 396 -3.75 1.13 5.27
CA ILE A 396 -4.21 1.11 3.88
C ILE A 396 -4.78 -0.25 3.52
N VAL A 397 -4.11 -1.33 3.92
CA VAL A 397 -4.58 -2.70 3.74
C VAL A 397 -5.95 -2.87 4.39
N ASP A 398 -6.08 -2.51 5.67
CA ASP A 398 -7.32 -2.64 6.44
C ASP A 398 -8.45 -1.83 5.81
N TYR A 399 -8.19 -0.59 5.39
CA TYR A 399 -9.18 0.24 4.71
C TYR A 399 -9.62 -0.38 3.38
N MET A 400 -8.67 -0.79 2.52
CA MET A 400 -9.00 -1.36 1.20
C MET A 400 -9.79 -2.66 1.32
N VAL A 401 -9.41 -3.54 2.24
CA VAL A 401 -10.12 -4.79 2.51
C VAL A 401 -11.53 -4.51 3.02
N GLU A 402 -11.66 -3.63 4.02
CA GLU A 402 -12.95 -3.27 4.60
C GLU A 402 -13.90 -2.70 3.53
N GLN A 403 -13.46 -1.72 2.75
CA GLN A 403 -14.28 -1.14 1.69
C GLN A 403 -14.65 -2.17 0.61
N SER A 404 -13.75 -3.10 0.28
CA SER A 404 -14.03 -4.16 -0.69
C SER A 404 -15.07 -5.15 -0.16
N LEU A 405 -14.97 -5.56 1.10
CA LEU A 405 -15.94 -6.45 1.74
C LEU A 405 -17.30 -5.78 1.92
N VAL A 406 -17.34 -4.50 2.30
CA VAL A 406 -18.58 -3.72 2.37
C VAL A 406 -19.24 -3.63 1.00
N GLN A 407 -18.49 -3.28 -0.04
CA GLN A 407 -19.05 -3.19 -1.39
C GLN A 407 -19.53 -4.56 -1.89
N TYR A 408 -18.83 -5.64 -1.55
CA TYR A 408 -19.25 -7.01 -1.86
C TYR A 408 -20.56 -7.39 -1.17
N LEU A 409 -20.69 -7.09 0.13
CA LEU A 409 -21.91 -7.38 0.86
C LEU A 409 -23.10 -6.59 0.30
N LYS A 410 -22.91 -5.31 -0.08
CA LYS A 410 -23.95 -4.50 -0.72
C LYS A 410 -24.48 -5.16 -2.00
N THR A 411 -23.61 -5.76 -2.83
CA THR A 411 -24.04 -6.43 -4.06
C THR A 411 -24.73 -7.77 -3.81
N LYS A 412 -24.43 -8.47 -2.70
CA LYS A 412 -25.03 -9.78 -2.37
C LYS A 412 -26.33 -9.70 -1.58
N ILE A 413 -26.45 -8.76 -0.64
CA ILE A 413 -27.64 -8.64 0.22
C ILE A 413 -28.57 -7.49 -0.19
N ALA A 414 -28.23 -6.76 -1.25
CA ALA A 414 -29.01 -5.65 -1.80
C ALA A 414 -29.39 -4.58 -0.76
N THR A 415 -28.44 -4.22 0.11
CA THR A 415 -28.59 -3.13 1.09
C THR A 415 -27.72 -1.93 0.71
N ASP A 416 -28.20 -0.73 1.02
CA ASP A 416 -27.43 0.51 0.93
C ASP A 416 -26.93 1.00 2.29
N ASN A 417 -27.15 0.25 3.38
CA ASN A 417 -26.75 0.64 4.72
C ASN A 417 -25.25 0.42 4.98
N GLU A 418 -24.43 1.26 4.34
CA GLU A 418 -22.97 1.22 4.41
C GLU A 418 -22.46 1.38 5.86
N GLU A 419 -23.12 2.22 6.67
CA GLU A 419 -22.71 2.49 8.05
C GLU A 419 -22.84 1.24 8.94
N GLN A 420 -23.96 0.52 8.87
CA GLN A 420 -24.13 -0.73 9.61
C GLN A 420 -23.16 -1.83 9.16
N LEU A 421 -22.87 -1.91 7.85
CA LEU A 421 -21.88 -2.85 7.34
C LEU A 421 -20.47 -2.53 7.85
N LEU A 422 -20.08 -1.25 7.88
CA LEU A 422 -18.79 -0.82 8.42
C LEU A 422 -18.63 -1.19 9.90
N GLU A 423 -19.68 -1.08 10.70
CA GLU A 423 -19.66 -1.47 12.12
C GLU A 423 -19.31 -2.96 12.34
N LEU A 424 -19.69 -3.84 11.39
CA LEU A 424 -19.31 -5.26 11.47
C LEU A 424 -17.80 -5.49 11.35
N PHE A 425 -17.06 -4.60 10.69
CA PHE A 425 -15.62 -4.75 10.43
C PHE A 425 -14.71 -3.94 11.37
N LYS A 426 -15.28 -3.09 12.23
CA LYS A 426 -14.54 -2.31 13.25
C LYS A 426 -14.29 -3.07 14.54
N GLU A 427 -13.13 -2.91 15.18
CA GLU A 427 -12.92 -3.46 16.53
C GLU A 427 -13.92 -2.84 17.52
N GLY A 428 -14.57 -3.66 18.35
CA GLY A 428 -15.58 -3.21 19.30
C GLY A 428 -16.95 -2.82 18.72
N GLY A 429 -17.14 -2.89 17.40
CA GLY A 429 -18.45 -2.66 16.76
C GLY A 429 -19.47 -3.76 17.08
N GLU A 430 -20.76 -3.49 16.82
CA GLU A 430 -21.87 -4.38 17.14
C GLU A 430 -22.61 -4.88 15.90
N ASN A 431 -23.21 -6.07 15.99
CA ASN A 431 -24.15 -6.55 14.98
C ASN A 431 -25.52 -5.88 15.16
N LYS A 432 -25.87 -4.96 14.25
CA LYS A 432 -27.14 -4.23 14.24
C LYS A 432 -28.19 -4.81 13.27
N PHE A 433 -27.87 -5.92 12.60
CA PHE A 433 -28.74 -6.55 11.61
C PHE A 433 -29.75 -7.51 12.23
N GLU A 434 -30.91 -7.67 11.58
CA GLU A 434 -31.87 -8.69 11.98
C GLU A 434 -31.33 -10.11 11.75
N LYS A 435 -31.98 -11.12 12.34
CA LYS A 435 -31.52 -12.52 12.24
C LYS A 435 -31.50 -13.04 10.79
N SER A 436 -32.45 -12.63 9.96
CA SER A 436 -32.54 -13.02 8.54
C SER A 436 -31.39 -12.41 7.74
N GLU A 437 -31.15 -11.11 7.90
CA GLU A 437 -30.04 -10.39 7.26
C GLU A 437 -28.68 -10.89 7.73
N THR A 438 -28.52 -11.12 9.04
CA THR A 438 -27.33 -11.73 9.65
C THR A 438 -27.00 -13.06 8.96
N LYS A 439 -28.00 -13.91 8.71
CA LYS A 439 -27.81 -15.17 8.01
C LYS A 439 -27.36 -14.97 6.56
N ASN A 440 -27.94 -14.02 5.84
CA ASN A 440 -27.54 -13.70 4.46
C ASN A 440 -26.08 -13.19 4.41
N ILE A 441 -25.67 -12.37 5.38
CA ILE A 441 -24.29 -11.89 5.51
C ILE A 441 -23.34 -13.06 5.81
N LEU A 442 -23.70 -13.96 6.73
CA LEU A 442 -22.93 -15.17 7.02
C LEU A 442 -22.77 -16.07 5.78
N GLU A 443 -23.83 -16.24 5.00
CA GLU A 443 -23.79 -16.99 3.73
C GLU A 443 -22.83 -16.32 2.74
N ALA A 444 -22.96 -15.01 2.52
CA ALA A 444 -22.07 -14.26 1.62
C ALA A 444 -20.60 -14.33 2.06
N LEU A 445 -20.30 -14.15 3.35
CA LEU A 445 -18.93 -14.26 3.88
C LEU A 445 -18.37 -15.69 3.78
N SER A 446 -19.22 -16.71 3.83
CA SER A 446 -18.78 -18.12 3.67
C SER A 446 -18.41 -18.48 2.23
N ASP A 447 -19.02 -17.79 1.27
CA ASP A 447 -18.89 -18.12 -0.15
C ASP A 447 -17.86 -17.21 -0.86
N VAL A 448 -17.58 -16.01 -0.34
CA VAL A 448 -16.68 -15.01 -0.95
C VAL A 448 -15.32 -15.59 -1.36
N LYS A 449 -14.87 -15.25 -2.58
CA LYS A 449 -13.54 -15.58 -3.12
C LYS A 449 -12.73 -14.31 -3.36
N ILE A 450 -11.57 -14.20 -2.71
CA ILE A 450 -10.70 -13.04 -2.72
C ILE A 450 -9.33 -13.43 -3.28
N LEU A 451 -8.91 -12.76 -4.35
CA LEU A 451 -7.62 -12.95 -5.00
C LEU A 451 -6.73 -11.72 -4.82
N ASP A 452 -5.50 -11.93 -4.37
CA ASP A 452 -4.41 -10.98 -4.59
C ASP A 452 -3.48 -11.48 -5.70
N PRO A 453 -3.46 -10.84 -6.89
CA PRO A 453 -2.71 -11.32 -8.05
C PRO A 453 -1.22 -10.93 -8.04
N ALA A 454 -0.77 -10.17 -7.04
CA ALA A 454 0.63 -9.82 -6.80
C ALA A 454 0.85 -9.71 -5.28
N CYS A 455 0.68 -10.85 -4.60
CA CYS A 455 0.40 -10.84 -3.16
C CYS A 455 1.58 -10.49 -2.27
N GLY A 456 2.82 -10.53 -2.78
CA GLY A 456 4.02 -10.28 -2.00
C GLY A 456 4.04 -11.16 -0.75
N SER A 457 4.29 -10.55 0.40
CA SER A 457 4.25 -11.22 1.71
C SER A 457 2.85 -11.58 2.24
N GLY A 458 1.80 -11.36 1.47
CA GLY A 458 0.43 -11.75 1.83
C GLY A 458 -0.29 -10.73 2.70
N ALA A 459 0.05 -9.44 2.60
CA ALA A 459 -0.59 -8.38 3.39
C ALA A 459 -2.12 -8.31 3.19
N PHE A 460 -2.60 -8.29 1.94
CA PHE A 460 -4.05 -8.28 1.66
C PHE A 460 -4.76 -9.60 1.98
N PRO A 461 -4.20 -10.79 1.64
CA PRO A 461 -4.71 -12.07 2.12
C PRO A 461 -4.95 -12.12 3.64
N MET A 462 -3.98 -11.66 4.43
CA MET A 462 -4.07 -11.63 5.90
C MET A 462 -5.02 -10.54 6.41
N GLY A 463 -5.02 -9.36 5.81
CA GLY A 463 -5.98 -8.30 6.14
C GLY A 463 -7.42 -8.74 5.90
N ALA A 464 -7.68 -9.42 4.77
CA ALA A 464 -8.98 -10.02 4.45
C ALA A 464 -9.39 -11.09 5.46
N LEU A 465 -8.47 -11.98 5.84
CA LEU A 465 -8.71 -12.93 6.91
C LEU A 465 -9.16 -12.21 8.18
N HIS A 466 -8.36 -11.27 8.69
CA HIS A 466 -8.64 -10.57 9.93
C HIS A 466 -9.99 -9.84 9.94
N LYS A 467 -10.30 -9.08 8.88
CA LYS A 467 -11.56 -8.34 8.78
C LYS A 467 -12.78 -9.28 8.74
N ILE A 468 -12.69 -10.41 8.04
CA ILE A 468 -13.76 -11.41 8.04
C ILE A 468 -13.93 -12.02 9.44
N ILE A 469 -12.84 -12.34 10.15
CA ILE A 469 -12.92 -12.88 11.52
C ILE A 469 -13.62 -11.90 12.47
N ILE A 470 -13.27 -10.61 12.42
CA ILE A 470 -13.92 -9.56 13.23
C ILE A 470 -15.44 -9.53 12.98
N ALA A 471 -15.87 -9.65 11.73
CA ALA A 471 -17.29 -9.72 11.40
C ALA A 471 -17.93 -11.02 11.95
N LEU A 472 -17.29 -12.17 11.74
CA LEU A 472 -17.82 -13.47 12.19
C LEU A 472 -17.92 -13.59 13.72
N GLN A 473 -17.01 -12.96 14.48
CA GLN A 473 -17.08 -12.90 15.94
C GLN A 473 -18.35 -12.20 16.43
N LYS A 474 -18.92 -11.28 15.66
CA LYS A 474 -20.17 -10.57 15.99
C LYS A 474 -21.40 -11.24 15.43
N LEU A 475 -21.30 -11.81 14.23
CA LEU A 475 -22.42 -12.44 13.53
C LEU A 475 -22.74 -13.83 14.08
N ASP A 476 -21.72 -14.59 14.51
CA ASP A 476 -21.86 -15.94 15.06
C ASP A 476 -20.82 -16.18 16.17
N PRO A 477 -21.00 -15.62 17.38
CA PRO A 477 -20.00 -15.59 18.47
C PRO A 477 -19.45 -16.96 18.90
N ASP A 478 -20.23 -18.03 18.78
CA ASP A 478 -19.80 -19.40 19.13
C ASP A 478 -19.34 -20.22 17.91
N ALA A 479 -19.23 -19.59 16.73
CA ALA A 479 -18.95 -20.25 15.44
C ALA A 479 -19.91 -21.42 15.11
N SER A 480 -21.10 -21.42 15.70
CA SER A 480 -22.07 -22.52 15.65
C SER A 480 -22.65 -22.71 14.26
N TRP A 481 -22.97 -21.60 13.57
CA TRP A 481 -23.46 -21.60 12.21
C TRP A 481 -22.30 -21.90 11.25
N TRP A 482 -21.17 -21.23 11.45
CA TRP A 482 -19.99 -21.34 10.61
C TRP A 482 -19.47 -22.79 10.55
N LYS A 483 -19.41 -23.45 11.69
CA LYS A 483 -19.04 -24.87 11.80
C LYS A 483 -20.00 -25.79 11.05
N LYS A 484 -21.32 -25.58 11.20
CA LYS A 484 -22.34 -26.37 10.48
C LYS A 484 -22.19 -26.22 8.97
N LYS A 485 -21.97 -24.99 8.47
CA LYS A 485 -21.77 -24.71 7.05
C LYS A 485 -20.50 -25.39 6.51
N GLN A 486 -19.38 -25.29 7.23
CA GLN A 486 -18.13 -25.96 6.85
C GLN A 486 -18.30 -27.48 6.73
N ILE A 487 -18.94 -28.11 7.72
CA ILE A 487 -19.21 -29.55 7.71
C ILE A 487 -20.17 -29.93 6.58
N ALA A 488 -21.17 -29.10 6.28
CA ALA A 488 -22.12 -29.34 5.19
C ALA A 488 -21.47 -29.29 3.80
N ASN A 489 -20.46 -28.43 3.61
CA ASN A 489 -19.74 -28.27 2.36
C ASN A 489 -18.77 -29.41 2.04
N VAL A 490 -18.54 -30.36 2.96
CA VAL A 490 -17.70 -31.54 2.71
C VAL A 490 -18.53 -32.66 2.06
N PRO A 491 -18.25 -33.03 0.80
CA PRO A 491 -19.06 -34.01 0.08
C PRO A 491 -18.86 -35.45 0.57
N ASN A 492 -17.67 -35.79 1.10
CA ASN A 492 -17.34 -37.15 1.54
C ASN A 492 -17.76 -37.40 3.00
N ALA A 493 -18.57 -38.42 3.26
CA ALA A 493 -19.10 -38.74 4.59
C ALA A 493 -18.02 -39.03 5.65
N LEU A 494 -16.93 -39.71 5.28
CA LEU A 494 -15.82 -39.98 6.18
C LEU A 494 -15.03 -38.71 6.47
N ALA A 495 -14.73 -37.90 5.45
CA ALA A 495 -14.06 -36.61 5.64
C ALA A 495 -14.91 -35.63 6.46
N LYS A 496 -16.24 -35.70 6.31
CA LYS A 496 -17.21 -34.93 7.07
C LYS A 496 -17.21 -35.33 8.55
N GLN A 497 -17.14 -36.62 8.86
CA GLN A 497 -16.99 -37.10 10.22
C GLN A 497 -15.65 -36.68 10.83
N MET A 498 -14.54 -36.84 10.08
CA MET A 498 -13.21 -36.41 10.53
C MET A 498 -13.15 -34.90 10.78
N LEU A 499 -13.73 -34.08 9.90
CA LEU A 499 -13.80 -32.63 10.10
C LEU A 499 -14.69 -32.27 11.29
N LYS A 500 -15.81 -32.97 11.48
CA LYS A 500 -16.69 -32.74 12.63
C LYS A 500 -15.96 -33.02 13.95
N GLU A 501 -15.34 -34.19 14.08
CA GLU A 501 -14.53 -34.57 15.24
C GLU A 501 -13.40 -33.55 15.46
N LYS A 502 -12.75 -33.09 14.37
CA LYS A 502 -11.72 -32.05 14.43
C LYS A 502 -12.25 -30.72 14.95
N LEU A 503 -13.42 -30.25 14.52
CA LEU A 503 -13.96 -28.94 14.91
C LEU A 503 -14.69 -28.97 16.28
N ASP A 504 -15.01 -30.15 16.83
CA ASP A 504 -15.71 -30.31 18.12
C ASP A 504 -14.86 -29.98 19.35
N GLY A 505 -13.52 -30.03 19.24
CA GLY A 505 -12.59 -29.71 20.34
C GLY A 505 -11.85 -28.37 20.24
N GLU A 506 -12.13 -27.54 19.23
CA GLU A 506 -11.31 -26.38 18.89
C GLU A 506 -11.95 -25.04 19.28
N SER A 507 -11.11 -24.01 19.39
CA SER A 507 -11.57 -22.63 19.64
C SER A 507 -12.42 -22.11 18.47
N ALA A 508 -13.41 -21.27 18.78
CA ALA A 508 -14.28 -20.67 17.75
C ALA A 508 -13.47 -19.87 16.71
N ASP A 509 -12.40 -19.20 17.12
CA ASP A 509 -11.54 -18.43 16.22
C ASP A 509 -10.70 -19.31 15.29
N TYR A 510 -10.16 -20.43 15.78
CA TYR A 510 -9.52 -21.43 14.92
C TYR A 510 -10.48 -21.94 13.85
N VAL A 511 -11.71 -22.31 14.25
CA VAL A 511 -12.75 -22.79 13.34
C VAL A 511 -13.09 -21.76 12.26
N ARG A 512 -13.16 -20.47 12.63
CA ARG A 512 -13.39 -19.38 11.67
C ARG A 512 -12.20 -19.20 10.72
N LYS A 513 -10.99 -19.06 11.26
CA LYS A 513 -9.75 -18.84 10.48
C LYS A 513 -9.51 -19.95 9.48
N LEU A 514 -9.63 -21.20 9.90
CA LEU A 514 -9.49 -22.36 9.03
C LEU A 514 -10.49 -22.28 7.87
N GLY A 515 -11.76 -21.99 8.16
CA GLY A 515 -12.80 -21.86 7.13
C GLY A 515 -12.51 -20.75 6.12
N VAL A 516 -12.09 -19.58 6.58
CA VAL A 516 -11.79 -18.42 5.72
C VAL A 516 -10.53 -18.68 4.87
N ILE A 517 -9.44 -19.18 5.45
CA ILE A 517 -8.21 -19.50 4.70
C ILE A 517 -8.52 -20.54 3.62
N GLN A 518 -9.24 -21.61 3.95
CA GLN A 518 -9.52 -22.69 3.01
C GLN A 518 -10.43 -22.24 1.86
N ASN A 519 -11.47 -21.46 2.15
CA ASN A 519 -12.52 -21.17 1.19
C ASN A 519 -12.41 -19.82 0.50
N SER A 520 -11.76 -18.82 1.10
CA SER A 520 -11.91 -17.43 0.65
C SER A 520 -10.61 -16.77 0.20
N ILE A 521 -9.46 -17.16 0.75
CA ILE A 521 -8.20 -16.45 0.53
C ILE A 521 -7.36 -17.10 -0.58
N TYR A 522 -6.93 -16.32 -1.57
CA TYR A 522 -6.08 -16.78 -2.68
C TYR A 522 -5.04 -15.71 -3.03
N GLY A 523 -3.81 -16.14 -3.35
CA GLY A 523 -2.71 -15.23 -3.68
C GLY A 523 -1.84 -15.78 -4.81
N VAL A 524 -1.35 -14.89 -5.67
CA VAL A 524 -0.38 -15.19 -6.72
C VAL A 524 0.78 -14.23 -6.61
N ASP A 525 2.00 -14.74 -6.72
CA ASP A 525 3.18 -13.90 -6.87
C ASP A 525 4.14 -14.50 -7.89
N ILE A 526 4.93 -13.66 -8.55
CA ILE A 526 5.94 -14.12 -9.51
C ILE A 526 7.16 -14.72 -8.79
N GLN A 527 7.41 -14.34 -7.54
CA GLN A 527 8.53 -14.79 -6.74
C GLN A 527 8.13 -15.97 -5.84
N PRO A 528 8.82 -17.12 -5.92
CA PRO A 528 8.52 -18.28 -5.06
C PRO A 528 8.54 -17.95 -3.55
N ILE A 529 9.52 -17.13 -3.14
CA ILE A 529 9.70 -16.72 -1.75
C ILE A 529 8.51 -15.92 -1.22
N ALA A 530 7.93 -15.01 -2.02
CA ALA A 530 6.74 -14.23 -1.64
C ALA A 530 5.54 -15.16 -1.32
N SER A 531 5.33 -16.16 -2.18
CA SER A 531 4.32 -17.20 -1.97
C SER A 531 4.61 -18.04 -0.71
N GLU A 532 5.88 -18.35 -0.42
CA GLU A 532 6.27 -19.05 0.82
C GLU A 532 5.97 -18.25 2.09
N ILE A 533 6.26 -16.95 2.10
CA ILE A 533 5.97 -16.07 3.24
C ILE A 533 4.46 -16.00 3.49
N SER A 534 3.67 -15.86 2.42
CA SER A 534 2.21 -15.83 2.52
C SER A 534 1.64 -17.11 3.14
N LYS A 535 2.18 -18.28 2.75
CA LYS A 535 1.85 -19.57 3.39
C LYS A 535 2.26 -19.60 4.86
N LEU A 536 3.46 -19.13 5.18
CA LEU A 536 4.02 -19.12 6.53
C LEU A 536 3.20 -18.26 7.49
N ARG A 537 2.78 -17.06 7.05
CA ARG A 537 1.89 -16.18 7.83
C ARG A 537 0.51 -16.80 8.05
N SER A 538 -0.04 -17.43 7.02
CA SER A 538 -1.30 -18.17 7.13
C SER A 538 -1.20 -19.29 8.18
N PHE A 539 -0.07 -20.00 8.24
CA PHE A 539 0.17 -21.03 9.25
C PHE A 539 0.32 -20.46 10.65
N LEU A 540 1.11 -19.40 10.84
CA LEU A 540 1.22 -18.73 12.15
C LEU A 540 -0.17 -18.31 12.64
N SER A 541 -0.98 -17.69 11.78
CA SER A 541 -2.34 -17.23 12.12
C SER A 541 -3.26 -18.34 12.67
N LEU A 542 -3.08 -19.58 12.20
CA LEU A 542 -3.82 -20.75 12.67
C LEU A 542 -3.25 -21.28 13.98
N VAL A 543 -1.92 -21.48 14.02
CA VAL A 543 -1.25 -22.02 15.21
C VAL A 543 -1.54 -21.14 16.42
N ILE A 544 -1.61 -19.81 16.28
CA ILE A 544 -1.86 -18.87 17.38
C ILE A 544 -3.13 -19.17 18.18
N ASP A 545 -4.21 -19.60 17.53
CA ASP A 545 -5.53 -19.79 18.16
C ASP A 545 -5.74 -21.20 18.72
N GLU A 546 -4.79 -22.11 18.50
CA GLU A 546 -4.86 -23.47 19.05
C GLU A 546 -4.57 -23.49 20.55
N THR A 547 -5.31 -24.29 21.31
CA THR A 547 -5.05 -24.46 22.74
C THR A 547 -4.05 -25.60 22.97
N ILE A 548 -3.00 -25.34 23.76
CA ILE A 548 -1.97 -26.35 24.05
C ILE A 548 -2.39 -27.14 25.28
N ILE A 549 -2.58 -28.45 25.08
CA ILE A 549 -2.94 -29.39 26.14
C ILE A 549 -1.78 -30.37 26.33
N ASP A 550 -0.93 -30.11 27.32
CA ASP A 550 0.38 -30.80 27.48
C ASP A 550 0.32 -32.34 27.49
N LYS A 551 -0.79 -32.91 27.96
CA LYS A 551 -0.98 -34.38 28.07
C LYS A 551 -1.76 -35.00 26.90
N ALA A 552 -2.28 -34.20 25.98
CA ALA A 552 -3.04 -34.69 24.83
C ALA A 552 -2.11 -35.23 23.73
N GLU A 553 -2.65 -36.08 22.85
CA GLU A 553 -1.93 -36.47 21.63
C GLU A 553 -1.55 -35.22 20.83
N ASN A 554 -0.30 -35.16 20.37
CA ASN A 554 0.26 -34.01 19.67
C ASN A 554 0.11 -32.67 20.43
N ARG A 555 -0.05 -32.72 21.76
CA ARG A 555 -0.34 -31.58 22.65
C ARG A 555 -1.60 -30.77 22.27
N GLY A 556 -2.57 -31.40 21.62
CA GLY A 556 -3.79 -30.73 21.16
C GLY A 556 -3.60 -29.87 19.90
N ILE A 557 -2.40 -29.87 19.30
CA ILE A 557 -2.10 -29.11 18.09
C ILE A 557 -2.53 -29.90 16.85
N GLN A 558 -3.20 -29.23 15.90
CA GLN A 558 -3.64 -29.86 14.68
C GLN A 558 -2.56 -29.81 13.59
N ALA A 559 -2.62 -30.79 12.69
CA ALA A 559 -1.87 -30.75 11.45
C ALA A 559 -2.30 -29.54 10.59
N LEU A 560 -1.33 -28.75 10.13
CA LEU A 560 -1.57 -27.59 9.28
C LEU A 560 -2.08 -28.01 7.89
N PRO A 561 -2.93 -27.19 7.25
CA PRO A 561 -3.40 -27.47 5.90
C PRO A 561 -2.28 -27.36 4.85
N ASN A 562 -2.49 -27.94 3.67
CA ASN A 562 -1.58 -27.77 2.53
C ASN A 562 -2.06 -26.59 1.65
N LEU A 563 -1.24 -25.55 1.51
CA LEU A 563 -1.63 -24.27 0.91
C LEU A 563 -1.10 -24.04 -0.52
N GLU A 564 -0.55 -25.07 -1.17
CA GLU A 564 0.05 -25.01 -2.51
C GLU A 564 -0.96 -24.64 -3.61
N PHE A 565 -2.25 -24.89 -3.39
CA PHE A 565 -3.35 -24.46 -4.26
C PHE A 565 -4.08 -23.22 -3.73
N LYS A 566 -3.43 -22.44 -2.84
CA LYS A 566 -3.97 -21.20 -2.27
C LYS A 566 -3.02 -20.04 -2.51
N PHE A 567 -1.72 -20.29 -2.47
CA PHE A 567 -0.66 -19.36 -2.84
C PHE A 567 0.19 -19.96 -3.96
N ILE A 568 0.17 -19.31 -5.14
CA ILE A 568 0.75 -19.88 -6.36
C ILE A 568 1.83 -18.98 -6.94
N THR A 569 2.94 -19.60 -7.34
CA THR A 569 4.04 -18.89 -7.99
C THR A 569 3.86 -18.84 -9.50
N ALA A 570 3.38 -17.72 -10.04
CA ALA A 570 3.06 -17.60 -11.46
C ALA A 570 3.14 -16.16 -12.00
N ASN A 571 3.29 -16.03 -13.32
CA ASN A 571 3.10 -14.74 -14.00
C ASN A 571 1.61 -14.48 -14.25
N THR A 572 1.02 -13.60 -13.46
CA THR A 572 -0.41 -13.27 -13.51
C THR A 572 -0.86 -12.62 -14.82
N LEU A 573 0.04 -11.96 -15.57
CA LEU A 573 -0.32 -11.22 -16.79
C LEU A 573 -0.38 -12.09 -18.05
N ILE A 574 0.13 -13.33 -17.99
CA ILE A 574 0.10 -14.27 -19.11
C ILE A 574 -0.84 -15.42 -18.75
N GLY A 575 -1.94 -15.55 -19.48
CA GLY A 575 -2.81 -16.73 -19.45
C GLY A 575 -2.35 -17.82 -20.40
N LEU A 576 -3.08 -18.94 -20.38
CA LEU A 576 -2.92 -20.01 -21.37
C LEU A 576 -3.25 -19.49 -22.79
N PRO A 577 -2.58 -20.00 -23.84
CA PRO A 577 -2.92 -19.65 -25.22
C PRO A 577 -4.33 -20.13 -25.58
N ASP A 578 -4.98 -19.36 -26.45
CA ASP A 578 -6.32 -19.66 -26.97
C ASP A 578 -6.29 -20.89 -27.88
N GLU A 579 -7.36 -21.69 -27.87
CA GLU A 579 -7.51 -22.84 -28.78
C GLU A 579 -7.83 -22.36 -30.20
N GLU A 580 -6.88 -22.40 -31.13
CA GLU A 580 -7.16 -22.14 -32.54
C GLU A 580 -8.05 -23.26 -33.12
N ASN A 581 -9.33 -22.95 -33.39
CA ASN A 581 -10.22 -23.70 -34.29
C ASN A 581 -10.31 -25.22 -34.09
N GLN A 582 -10.41 -25.71 -32.86
CA GLN A 582 -10.94 -27.05 -32.60
C GLN A 582 -12.16 -26.96 -31.69
N GLN A 583 -13.32 -27.28 -32.26
CA GLN A 583 -14.60 -27.47 -31.57
C GLN A 583 -14.60 -28.74 -30.67
N PHE A 584 -13.43 -29.18 -30.17
CA PHE A 584 -13.21 -30.43 -29.46
C PHE A 584 -12.06 -30.24 -28.45
N GLY A 585 -12.34 -30.35 -27.14
CA GLY A 585 -11.29 -30.36 -26.10
C GLY A 585 -11.80 -30.32 -24.65
N LEU A 586 -12.68 -29.38 -24.32
CA LEU A 586 -13.21 -29.22 -22.95
C LEU A 586 -14.23 -30.30 -22.56
N PHE A 587 -14.99 -30.86 -23.51
CA PHE A 587 -15.98 -31.91 -23.23
C PHE A 587 -15.37 -33.32 -23.06
N ASP A 588 -14.16 -33.57 -23.59
CA ASP A 588 -13.53 -34.90 -23.56
C ASP A 588 -12.78 -35.20 -22.25
N ASN A 589 -12.48 -34.18 -21.44
CA ASN A 589 -11.69 -34.30 -20.20
C ASN A 589 -12.44 -33.83 -18.94
N TYR A 590 -13.76 -33.65 -19.01
CA TYR A 590 -14.57 -33.17 -17.88
C TYR A 590 -14.39 -34.05 -16.63
N GLU A 591 -14.34 -35.38 -16.81
CA GLU A 591 -14.11 -36.31 -15.72
C GLU A 591 -12.74 -36.10 -15.05
N GLU A 592 -11.67 -35.96 -15.81
CA GLU A 592 -10.33 -35.68 -15.28
C GLU A 592 -10.27 -34.31 -14.59
N LEU A 593 -10.93 -33.29 -15.13
CA LEU A 593 -10.99 -31.96 -14.53
C LEU A 593 -11.70 -31.96 -13.18
N GLU A 594 -12.85 -32.63 -13.09
CA GLU A 594 -13.55 -32.81 -11.81
C GLU A 594 -12.74 -33.66 -10.83
N GLN A 595 -12.04 -34.69 -11.29
CA GLN A 595 -11.11 -35.46 -10.45
C GLN A 595 -9.98 -34.57 -9.91
N LEU A 596 -9.41 -33.67 -10.70
CA LEU A 596 -8.38 -32.75 -10.23
C LEU A 596 -8.92 -31.77 -9.20
N LYS A 597 -10.13 -31.22 -9.40
CA LYS A 597 -10.81 -30.38 -8.40
C LYS A 597 -10.99 -31.14 -7.07
N GLN A 598 -11.46 -32.39 -7.12
CA GLN A 598 -11.60 -33.24 -5.93
C GLN A 598 -10.24 -33.51 -5.26
N LEU A 599 -9.19 -33.82 -6.04
CA LEU A 599 -7.86 -34.07 -5.50
C LEU A 599 -7.25 -32.83 -4.83
N ARG A 600 -7.50 -31.61 -5.34
CA ARG A 600 -7.09 -30.36 -4.68
C ARG A 600 -7.76 -30.21 -3.30
N ALA A 601 -9.07 -30.44 -3.25
CA ALA A 601 -9.84 -30.38 -2.00
C ALA A 601 -9.38 -31.43 -0.99
N GLU A 602 -9.13 -32.67 -1.43
CA GLU A 602 -8.58 -33.72 -0.57
C GLU A 602 -7.14 -33.44 -0.12
N TYR A 603 -6.33 -32.82 -1.00
CA TYR A 603 -4.94 -32.49 -0.70
C TYR A 603 -4.84 -31.51 0.46
N LEU A 604 -5.71 -30.50 0.51
CA LEU A 604 -5.72 -29.41 1.50
C LEU A 604 -5.63 -29.90 2.96
N GLN A 605 -6.23 -31.04 3.29
CA GLN A 605 -6.23 -31.60 4.66
C GLN A 605 -5.46 -32.92 4.79
N SER A 606 -4.75 -33.34 3.74
CA SER A 606 -4.00 -34.60 3.73
C SER A 606 -2.63 -34.51 4.42
N HIS A 607 -2.17 -35.63 4.98
CA HIS A 607 -0.84 -35.75 5.60
C HIS A 607 -0.25 -37.15 5.36
N GLY A 608 1.06 -37.29 5.57
CA GLY A 608 1.79 -38.55 5.44
C GLY A 608 1.58 -39.29 4.11
N ASN A 609 1.38 -40.61 4.15
CA ASN A 609 1.24 -41.45 2.95
C ASN A 609 0.01 -41.09 2.09
N LYS A 610 -1.08 -40.60 2.69
CA LYS A 610 -2.26 -40.16 1.94
C LYS A 610 -1.92 -38.96 1.05
N LYS A 611 -1.18 -37.98 1.59
CA LYS A 611 -0.70 -36.81 0.86
C LYS A 611 0.16 -37.21 -0.34
N LEU A 612 1.13 -38.11 -0.16
CA LEU A 612 1.99 -38.60 -1.24
C LEU A 612 1.20 -39.28 -2.36
N LYS A 613 0.24 -40.15 -2.01
CA LYS A 613 -0.65 -40.80 -2.99
C LYS A 613 -1.50 -39.79 -3.77
N ILE A 614 -1.98 -38.73 -3.11
CA ILE A 614 -2.73 -37.66 -3.77
C ILE A 614 -1.83 -36.89 -4.75
N LYS A 615 -0.59 -36.54 -4.37
CA LYS A 615 0.38 -35.89 -5.27
C LYS A 615 0.62 -36.73 -6.53
N GLU A 616 0.91 -38.02 -6.36
CA GLU A 616 1.11 -38.93 -7.49
C GLU A 616 -0.12 -39.06 -8.37
N ARG A 617 -1.31 -39.19 -7.76
CA ARG A 617 -2.57 -39.31 -8.49
C ARG A 617 -2.88 -38.03 -9.26
N PHE A 618 -2.65 -36.86 -8.66
CA PHE A 618 -2.82 -35.56 -9.30
C PHE A 618 -1.97 -35.46 -10.57
N LEU A 619 -0.66 -35.74 -10.46
CA LEU A 619 0.26 -35.70 -11.61
C LEU A 619 -0.10 -36.75 -12.68
N LYS A 620 -0.60 -37.93 -12.29
CA LYS A 620 -1.07 -38.97 -13.23
C LYS A 620 -2.33 -38.52 -13.98
N VAL A 621 -3.33 -37.97 -13.27
CA VAL A 621 -4.58 -37.47 -13.86
C VAL A 621 -4.30 -36.27 -14.76
N GLN A 622 -3.47 -35.33 -14.32
CA GLN A 622 -3.01 -34.19 -15.14
C GLN A 622 -2.36 -34.66 -16.44
N LYS A 623 -1.40 -35.59 -16.37
CA LYS A 623 -0.77 -36.16 -17.58
C LYS A 623 -1.75 -36.90 -18.48
N LYS A 624 -2.76 -37.55 -17.91
CA LYS A 624 -3.81 -38.26 -18.67
C LYS A 624 -4.70 -37.28 -19.42
N ALA A 625 -5.14 -36.21 -18.75
CA ALA A 625 -6.03 -35.18 -19.30
C ALA A 625 -5.45 -34.53 -20.58
N PHE A 626 -4.14 -34.38 -20.68
CA PHE A 626 -3.51 -33.62 -21.78
C PHE A 626 -2.53 -34.45 -22.62
N LYS A 627 -2.66 -35.78 -22.60
CA LYS A 627 -1.75 -36.70 -23.32
C LYS A 627 -2.02 -36.80 -24.82
N LYS A 628 -3.19 -36.38 -25.30
CA LYS A 628 -3.64 -36.64 -26.68
C LYS A 628 -3.08 -35.69 -27.74
N ASP A 629 -2.44 -34.58 -27.35
CA ASP A 629 -1.84 -33.60 -28.29
C ASP A 629 -0.33 -33.76 -28.50
N SER A 630 0.31 -34.74 -27.86
CA SER A 630 1.76 -34.91 -27.93
C SER A 630 2.21 -35.64 -29.21
N ASN A 631 2.15 -34.97 -30.36
CA ASN A 631 3.05 -35.34 -31.45
C ASN A 631 4.49 -35.02 -31.02
N LEU A 632 5.46 -35.84 -31.43
CA LEU A 632 6.86 -35.84 -31.00
C LEU A 632 7.66 -34.51 -31.18
N PHE A 633 7.02 -33.45 -31.69
CA PHE A 633 7.53 -32.08 -31.78
C PHE A 633 6.59 -31.11 -31.04
N THR A 634 6.40 -31.28 -29.72
CA THR A 634 5.55 -30.39 -28.93
C THR A 634 6.18 -29.00 -28.79
N ASP A 635 5.52 -27.98 -29.34
CA ASP A 635 5.82 -26.57 -29.08
C ASP A 635 5.74 -26.30 -27.56
N VAL A 636 6.82 -25.77 -26.99
CA VAL A 636 6.92 -25.42 -25.57
C VAL A 636 5.93 -24.33 -25.14
N ASN A 637 5.33 -23.63 -26.09
CA ASN A 637 4.28 -22.64 -25.84
C ASN A 637 2.86 -23.21 -26.02
N SER A 638 2.70 -24.48 -26.38
CA SER A 638 1.38 -25.09 -26.53
C SER A 638 0.65 -25.24 -25.19
N ARG A 639 -0.68 -25.07 -25.21
CA ARG A 639 -1.56 -25.20 -24.03
C ARG A 639 -1.32 -26.52 -23.28
N SER A 640 -1.29 -27.64 -24.00
CA SER A 640 -1.10 -28.98 -23.45
C SER A 640 0.28 -29.18 -22.81
N PHE A 641 1.35 -28.60 -23.38
CA PHE A 641 2.68 -28.62 -22.76
C PHE A 641 2.71 -27.80 -21.47
N LEU A 642 2.16 -26.58 -21.48
CA LEU A 642 2.11 -25.71 -20.30
C LEU A 642 1.32 -26.38 -19.16
N LEU A 643 0.17 -26.99 -19.47
CA LEU A 643 -0.67 -27.70 -18.50
C LEU A 643 -0.01 -28.95 -17.91
N THR A 644 0.77 -29.70 -18.71
CA THR A 644 1.44 -30.93 -18.25
C THR A 644 2.76 -30.68 -17.53
N SER A 645 3.44 -29.58 -17.84
CA SER A 645 4.71 -29.20 -17.22
C SER A 645 4.53 -28.50 -15.87
N TRP A 646 3.39 -27.85 -15.63
CA TRP A 646 3.11 -27.20 -14.35
C TRP A 646 3.01 -28.23 -13.22
N ASN A 647 3.81 -28.03 -12.16
CA ASN A 647 3.80 -28.87 -10.97
C ASN A 647 3.56 -28.01 -9.72
N PRO A 648 2.37 -28.07 -9.11
CA PRO A 648 2.04 -27.28 -7.92
C PRO A 648 2.80 -27.71 -6.66
N PHE A 649 3.45 -28.88 -6.67
CA PHE A 649 4.18 -29.43 -5.51
C PHE A 649 5.67 -29.11 -5.54
N LYS A 650 6.11 -28.27 -6.48
CA LYS A 650 7.49 -27.79 -6.61
C LYS A 650 7.52 -26.28 -6.44
N ASN A 651 8.65 -25.78 -5.96
CA ASN A 651 8.87 -24.35 -5.76
C ASN A 651 9.41 -23.66 -7.03
N GLU A 652 8.75 -23.87 -8.16
CA GLU A 652 9.15 -23.33 -9.46
C GLU A 652 8.16 -22.27 -9.93
N GLN A 653 8.65 -21.22 -10.57
CA GLN A 653 7.81 -20.16 -11.14
C GLN A 653 7.13 -20.65 -12.43
N SER A 654 5.80 -20.52 -12.50
CA SER A 654 5.06 -20.68 -13.74
C SER A 654 5.13 -19.43 -14.62
N THR A 655 5.31 -19.60 -15.93
CA THR A 655 5.31 -18.50 -16.91
C THR A 655 3.92 -18.00 -17.27
N TRP A 656 2.88 -18.64 -16.75
CA TRP A 656 1.47 -18.36 -17.01
C TRP A 656 0.62 -18.62 -15.76
N PHE A 657 -0.56 -18.01 -15.71
CA PHE A 657 -1.53 -18.18 -14.65
C PHE A 657 -2.95 -18.36 -15.22
N ASP A 658 -3.68 -19.34 -14.70
CA ASP A 658 -5.10 -19.56 -15.00
C ASP A 658 -5.83 -19.95 -13.71
N PRO A 659 -6.86 -19.20 -13.29
CA PRO A 659 -7.47 -19.39 -11.98
C PRO A 659 -8.29 -20.70 -11.88
N GLU A 660 -8.93 -21.14 -12.97
CA GLU A 660 -9.70 -22.38 -12.95
C GLU A 660 -8.76 -23.57 -12.83
N TRP A 661 -7.68 -23.55 -13.58
CA TRP A 661 -6.71 -24.64 -13.56
C TRP A 661 -5.87 -24.66 -12.29
N MET A 662 -5.44 -23.49 -11.83
CA MET A 662 -4.50 -23.42 -10.72
C MET A 662 -5.20 -23.41 -9.36
N PHE A 663 -6.35 -22.75 -9.23
CA PHE A 663 -7.13 -22.69 -7.99
C PHE A 663 -8.40 -23.55 -7.99
N GLY A 664 -8.88 -24.00 -9.14
CA GLY A 664 -10.22 -24.58 -9.25
C GLY A 664 -11.34 -23.54 -9.18
N ILE A 665 -11.02 -22.27 -9.41
CA ILE A 665 -11.94 -21.13 -9.29
C ILE A 665 -12.02 -20.42 -10.64
N GLU A 666 -13.19 -20.38 -11.26
CA GLU A 666 -13.35 -19.71 -12.55
C GLU A 666 -13.31 -18.18 -12.41
N LYS A 667 -14.02 -17.65 -11.40
CA LYS A 667 -14.13 -16.22 -11.12
C LYS A 667 -14.03 -15.93 -9.63
N PHE A 668 -13.46 -14.78 -9.31
CA PHE A 668 -13.40 -14.21 -7.98
C PHE A 668 -14.47 -13.15 -7.77
N ASP A 669 -14.89 -12.98 -6.53
CA ASP A 669 -15.79 -11.89 -6.14
C ASP A 669 -14.99 -10.59 -5.89
N ILE A 670 -13.78 -10.72 -5.34
CA ILE A 670 -12.89 -9.59 -5.05
C ILE A 670 -11.49 -9.89 -5.57
N VAL A 671 -10.91 -8.95 -6.30
CA VAL A 671 -9.48 -8.89 -6.63
C VAL A 671 -8.90 -7.66 -5.94
N ILE A 672 -7.84 -7.83 -5.15
CA ILE A 672 -7.31 -6.74 -4.31
C ILE A 672 -5.79 -6.83 -4.25
N GLY A 673 -5.07 -5.71 -4.27
CA GLY A 673 -3.62 -5.76 -4.13
C GLY A 673 -2.88 -4.44 -4.30
N ASN A 674 -1.56 -4.53 -4.25
CA ASN A 674 -0.64 -3.45 -4.62
C ASN A 674 0.16 -3.91 -5.86
N PRO A 675 -0.39 -3.78 -7.08
CA PRO A 675 0.29 -4.23 -8.29
C PRO A 675 1.60 -3.45 -8.48
N PRO A 676 2.63 -4.07 -9.10
CA PRO A 676 3.90 -3.41 -9.35
C PRO A 676 3.72 -2.15 -10.21
N TYR A 677 4.55 -1.12 -9.98
CA TYR A 677 4.54 0.10 -10.79
C TYR A 677 5.93 0.74 -10.96
N GLY A 678 6.05 1.65 -11.93
CA GLY A 678 7.33 2.27 -12.30
C GLY A 678 8.14 1.48 -13.35
N VAL A 679 7.54 0.42 -13.92
CA VAL A 679 8.14 -0.44 -14.94
C VAL A 679 7.19 -0.58 -16.11
N SER A 680 7.68 -0.31 -17.32
CA SER A 680 6.92 -0.54 -18.56
C SER A 680 7.24 -1.90 -19.15
N VAL A 681 6.21 -2.59 -19.63
CA VAL A 681 6.32 -3.86 -20.35
C VAL A 681 6.95 -3.61 -21.73
N LYS A 682 8.04 -4.34 -22.07
CA LYS A 682 8.83 -4.14 -23.29
C LYS A 682 9.14 -5.45 -24.01
N GLY A 683 9.68 -5.35 -25.23
CA GLY A 683 10.20 -6.48 -26.01
C GLY A 683 9.16 -7.57 -26.30
N ASP A 684 9.59 -8.82 -26.26
CA ASP A 684 8.72 -9.98 -26.53
C ASP A 684 7.70 -10.22 -25.42
N PHE A 685 8.01 -9.85 -24.17
CA PHE A 685 7.04 -9.90 -23.07
C PHE A 685 5.83 -9.02 -23.36
N ARG A 686 6.05 -7.81 -23.91
CA ARG A 686 4.94 -6.94 -24.36
C ARG A 686 4.10 -7.56 -25.46
N LYS A 687 4.71 -8.25 -26.42
CA LYS A 687 3.97 -8.94 -27.49
C LYS A 687 3.06 -10.02 -26.91
N LYS A 688 3.57 -10.83 -25.98
CA LYS A 688 2.80 -11.88 -25.28
C LYS A 688 1.65 -11.32 -24.45
N VAL A 689 1.87 -10.24 -23.70
CA VAL A 689 0.80 -9.59 -22.92
C VAL A 689 -0.27 -9.02 -23.85
N LEU A 690 0.12 -8.34 -24.93
CA LEU A 690 -0.82 -7.72 -25.88
C LEU A 690 -1.54 -8.71 -26.80
N SER A 691 -1.08 -9.97 -26.92
CA SER A 691 -1.85 -10.99 -27.62
C SER A 691 -3.07 -11.45 -26.83
N GLN A 692 -3.10 -11.19 -25.51
CA GLN A 692 -4.18 -11.63 -24.63
C GLN A 692 -4.93 -10.48 -23.95
N LEU A 693 -4.28 -9.32 -23.76
CA LEU A 693 -4.84 -8.15 -23.07
C LEU A 693 -4.89 -6.93 -23.98
N SER A 694 -5.77 -5.99 -23.62
CA SER A 694 -5.96 -4.72 -24.31
C SER A 694 -4.69 -3.87 -24.33
N LYS A 695 -4.59 -2.97 -25.31
CA LYS A 695 -3.58 -1.90 -25.28
C LYS A 695 -3.89 -0.95 -24.12
N VAL A 696 -2.86 -0.63 -23.35
CA VAL A 696 -2.94 0.28 -22.20
C VAL A 696 -2.06 1.52 -22.39
N PRO A 697 -2.31 2.61 -21.64
CA PRO A 697 -1.49 3.82 -21.69
C PRO A 697 -0.04 3.56 -21.26
N ASP A 698 0.92 4.05 -22.04
CA ASP A 698 2.38 4.03 -21.77
C ASP A 698 2.99 2.67 -21.37
N TYR A 699 2.22 1.58 -21.52
CA TYR A 699 2.61 0.20 -21.21
C TYR A 699 3.13 0.01 -19.77
N GLU A 700 2.75 0.88 -18.83
CA GLU A 700 3.04 0.67 -17.41
C GLU A 700 2.32 -0.57 -16.90
N ILE A 701 3.02 -1.38 -16.11
CA ILE A 701 2.56 -2.73 -15.75
C ILE A 701 1.24 -2.75 -14.94
N TYR A 702 0.99 -1.75 -14.08
CA TYR A 702 -0.23 -1.70 -13.27
C TYR A 702 -1.52 -1.62 -14.11
N TYR A 703 -1.48 -1.01 -15.30
CA TYR A 703 -2.66 -1.00 -16.18
C TYR A 703 -3.04 -2.40 -16.64
N PHE A 704 -2.05 -3.26 -16.91
CA PHE A 704 -2.31 -4.64 -17.29
C PHE A 704 -2.88 -5.46 -16.14
N PHE A 705 -2.55 -5.12 -14.89
CA PHE A 705 -3.22 -5.71 -13.72
C PHE A 705 -4.70 -5.33 -13.64
N ILE A 706 -5.08 -4.09 -13.97
CA ILE A 706 -6.50 -3.70 -14.07
C ILE A 706 -7.18 -4.49 -15.19
N GLU A 707 -6.57 -4.60 -16.37
CA GLU A 707 -7.14 -5.34 -17.50
C GLU A 707 -7.29 -6.84 -17.23
N VAL A 708 -6.28 -7.47 -16.63
CA VAL A 708 -6.36 -8.91 -16.32
C VAL A 708 -7.39 -9.18 -15.22
N SER A 709 -7.57 -8.26 -14.27
CA SER A 709 -8.60 -8.39 -13.22
C SER A 709 -10.01 -8.48 -13.80
N LYS A 710 -10.29 -7.78 -14.91
CA LYS A 710 -11.58 -7.92 -15.62
C LYS A 710 -11.88 -9.35 -16.04
N LYS A 711 -10.84 -10.14 -16.34
CA LYS A 711 -10.97 -11.55 -16.71
C LYS A 711 -11.16 -12.43 -15.48
N PHE A 712 -10.60 -12.07 -14.33
CA PHE A 712 -10.70 -12.88 -13.11
C PHE A 712 -11.99 -12.65 -12.32
N ILE A 713 -12.65 -11.51 -12.47
CA ILE A 713 -13.90 -11.23 -11.73
C ILE A 713 -15.17 -11.54 -12.51
N GLY A 714 -16.21 -11.96 -11.77
CA GLY A 714 -17.58 -12.12 -12.26
C GLY A 714 -18.32 -10.78 -12.43
N SER A 715 -19.60 -10.85 -12.80
CA SER A 715 -20.50 -9.68 -12.79
C SER A 715 -20.62 -9.10 -11.38
N ASN A 716 -20.59 -7.77 -11.23
CA ASN A 716 -20.57 -7.08 -9.93
C ASN A 716 -19.37 -7.44 -9.03
N GLY A 717 -18.34 -8.09 -9.60
CA GLY A 717 -17.09 -8.34 -8.88
C GLY A 717 -16.31 -7.04 -8.67
N ILE A 718 -15.48 -7.04 -7.63
CA ILE A 718 -14.79 -5.84 -7.15
C ILE A 718 -13.29 -5.98 -7.42
N THR A 719 -12.66 -4.91 -7.89
CA THR A 719 -11.22 -4.79 -8.06
C THR A 719 -10.72 -3.58 -7.28
N THR A 720 -9.82 -3.77 -6.32
CA THR A 720 -9.30 -2.70 -5.47
C THR A 720 -7.77 -2.64 -5.51
N TYR A 721 -7.20 -1.57 -6.06
CA TYR A 721 -5.76 -1.43 -6.24
C TYR A 721 -5.19 -0.12 -5.75
N ILE A 722 -3.94 -0.18 -5.28
CA ILE A 722 -3.06 0.98 -5.12
C ILE A 722 -2.30 1.17 -6.44
N ILE A 723 -2.45 2.33 -7.07
CA ILE A 723 -1.79 2.64 -8.35
C ILE A 723 -1.13 4.02 -8.31
N PRO A 724 -0.20 4.34 -9.22
CA PRO A 724 0.34 5.69 -9.34
C PRO A 724 -0.74 6.73 -9.62
N ASN A 725 -0.64 7.91 -8.99
CA ASN A 725 -1.57 9.02 -9.21
C ASN A 725 -1.52 9.60 -10.63
N THR A 726 -0.46 9.28 -11.39
CA THR A 726 -0.32 9.68 -12.80
C THR A 726 -1.50 9.23 -13.64
N PHE A 727 -2.17 8.14 -13.26
CA PHE A 727 -3.44 7.70 -13.83
C PHE A 727 -4.48 8.83 -13.93
N LEU A 728 -4.54 9.74 -12.95
CA LEU A 728 -5.53 10.81 -12.88
C LEU A 728 -5.32 11.94 -13.90
N PHE A 729 -4.09 12.15 -14.36
CA PHE A 729 -3.74 13.34 -15.17
C PHE A 729 -2.79 13.05 -16.33
N ASN A 730 -2.47 11.79 -16.62
CA ASN A 730 -1.71 11.42 -17.79
C ASN A 730 -2.57 11.61 -19.05
N VAL A 731 -2.08 12.41 -19.99
CA VAL A 731 -2.75 12.70 -21.27
C VAL A 731 -2.87 11.45 -22.15
N TYR A 732 -1.89 10.54 -22.13
CA TYR A 732 -1.97 9.28 -22.87
C TYR A 732 -3.03 8.33 -22.31
N ALA A 733 -3.44 8.52 -21.04
CA ALA A 733 -4.45 7.72 -20.37
C ALA A 733 -5.88 8.26 -20.49
N GLN A 734 -6.09 9.39 -21.18
CA GLN A 734 -7.42 10.02 -21.32
C GLN A 734 -8.48 9.08 -21.92
N LYS A 735 -8.13 8.40 -23.03
CA LYS A 735 -9.04 7.44 -23.68
C LYS A 735 -9.33 6.25 -22.76
N TYR A 736 -8.30 5.74 -22.09
CA TYR A 736 -8.43 4.62 -21.16
C TYR A 736 -9.32 4.97 -19.97
N ARG A 737 -9.16 6.15 -19.35
CA ARG A 737 -10.05 6.67 -18.31
C ARG A 737 -11.51 6.74 -18.76
N THR A 738 -11.74 7.15 -20.01
CA THR A 738 -13.11 7.24 -20.57
C THR A 738 -13.73 5.85 -20.72
N GLN A 739 -13.01 4.90 -21.33
CA GLN A 739 -13.46 3.51 -21.47
C GLN A 739 -13.68 2.84 -20.13
N MET A 740 -12.85 3.16 -19.13
CA MET A 740 -12.99 2.64 -17.78
C MET A 740 -14.33 3.02 -17.12
N LEU A 741 -14.89 4.19 -17.42
CA LEU A 741 -16.20 4.60 -16.91
C LEU A 741 -17.38 3.85 -17.57
N GLU A 742 -17.16 3.24 -18.73
CA GLU A 742 -18.17 2.40 -19.42
C GLU A 742 -18.21 1.00 -18.79
N ASP A 743 -17.04 0.46 -18.43
CA ASP A 743 -16.89 -0.88 -17.88
C ASP A 743 -17.07 -0.98 -16.36
N TRP A 744 -16.85 0.13 -15.65
CA TRP A 744 -16.72 0.13 -14.20
C TRP A 744 -17.48 1.26 -13.51
N LYS A 745 -18.04 0.92 -12.37
CA LYS A 745 -18.43 1.86 -11.33
C LYS A 745 -17.22 2.14 -10.46
N CYS A 746 -16.77 3.39 -10.49
CA CYS A 746 -15.49 3.80 -9.92
C CYS A 746 -15.63 4.50 -8.56
N PHE A 747 -14.74 4.11 -7.65
CA PHE A 747 -14.56 4.68 -6.32
C PHE A 747 -13.08 5.09 -6.19
N ILE A 748 -12.79 6.39 -6.12
CA ILE A 748 -11.41 6.89 -6.25
C ILE A 748 -10.98 7.70 -5.04
N ILE A 749 -9.81 7.36 -4.51
CA ILE A 749 -9.13 8.08 -3.43
C ILE A 749 -7.83 8.64 -3.98
N ASP A 750 -7.79 9.97 -4.15
CA ASP A 750 -6.60 10.67 -4.61
C ASP A 750 -5.69 11.05 -3.43
N CYS A 751 -4.57 10.36 -3.30
CA CYS A 751 -3.56 10.62 -2.28
C CYS A 751 -2.44 11.54 -2.79
N THR A 752 -2.64 12.35 -3.82
CA THR A 752 -1.59 13.23 -4.38
C THR A 752 -1.05 14.26 -3.37
N ALA A 753 -1.85 14.66 -2.37
CA ALA A 753 -1.47 15.69 -1.41
C ALA A 753 -0.48 15.22 -0.32
N PHE A 754 -0.30 13.90 -0.16
CA PHE A 754 0.55 13.33 0.89
C PHE A 754 1.15 11.99 0.44
N LYS A 755 2.22 11.54 1.09
CA LYS A 755 2.78 10.22 0.79
C LYS A 755 2.06 9.17 1.63
N ILE A 756 1.66 8.08 0.98
CA ILE A 756 1.19 6.88 1.67
C ILE A 756 2.32 5.85 1.88
N PHE A 757 3.48 6.05 1.24
CA PHE A 757 4.68 5.25 1.46
C PHE A 757 5.87 6.18 1.74
N ASP A 758 6.48 6.10 2.93
CA ASP A 758 7.54 7.03 3.35
C ASP A 758 8.77 7.02 2.43
N LYS A 759 9.15 5.83 1.96
CA LYS A 759 10.35 5.61 1.15
C LYS A 759 10.12 5.80 -0.35
N ALA A 760 8.87 5.90 -0.81
CA ALA A 760 8.56 6.06 -2.22
C ALA A 760 8.63 7.54 -2.65
N THR A 761 9.12 7.78 -3.86
CA THR A 761 9.00 9.08 -4.52
C THR A 761 7.69 9.21 -5.29
N VAL A 762 7.08 8.08 -5.64
CA VAL A 762 5.82 8.00 -6.38
C VAL A 762 4.67 8.34 -5.43
N LEU A 763 3.75 9.17 -5.91
CA LEU A 763 2.47 9.44 -5.26
C LEU A 763 1.41 8.52 -5.85
N ASN A 764 0.40 8.18 -5.05
CA ASN A 764 -0.52 7.10 -5.38
C ASN A 764 -1.98 7.56 -5.35
N SER A 765 -2.83 6.71 -5.90
CA SER A 765 -4.28 6.74 -5.74
C SER A 765 -4.75 5.33 -5.42
N ILE A 766 -5.83 5.22 -4.66
CA ILE A 766 -6.53 3.94 -4.44
C ILE A 766 -7.77 3.95 -5.32
N VAL A 767 -7.95 2.90 -6.11
CA VAL A 767 -9.11 2.72 -6.97
C VAL A 767 -9.84 1.45 -6.55
N LEU A 768 -11.12 1.58 -6.25
CA LEU A 768 -12.05 0.46 -6.09
C LEU A 768 -13.02 0.49 -7.27
N LEU A 769 -13.14 -0.62 -7.97
CA LEU A 769 -13.84 -0.75 -9.25
C LEU A 769 -14.83 -1.91 -9.15
N GLU A 770 -16.11 -1.63 -9.34
CA GLU A 770 -17.15 -2.66 -9.40
C GLU A 770 -17.54 -2.88 -10.86
N LYS A 771 -17.49 -4.14 -11.33
CA LYS A 771 -17.77 -4.52 -12.74
C LYS A 771 -19.26 -4.43 -13.05
N SER A 772 -19.69 -3.19 -13.21
CA SER A 772 -21.05 -2.70 -13.41
C SER A 772 -20.96 -1.30 -14.01
N SER A 773 -22.01 -0.83 -14.68
CA SER A 773 -22.09 0.57 -15.10
C SER A 773 -22.66 1.45 -13.98
N SER A 774 -22.34 2.73 -14.00
CA SER A 774 -22.89 3.75 -13.09
C SER A 774 -22.99 5.07 -13.82
N GLU A 775 -23.89 5.96 -13.43
CA GLU A 775 -23.97 7.34 -13.96
C GLU A 775 -23.06 8.32 -13.20
N LYS A 776 -22.53 7.88 -12.05
CA LYS A 776 -21.72 8.68 -11.14
C LYS A 776 -20.55 7.89 -10.57
N ILE A 777 -19.49 8.60 -10.19
CA ILE A 777 -18.36 8.04 -9.43
C ILE A 777 -18.45 8.45 -7.96
N LYS A 778 -17.88 7.63 -7.06
CA LYS A 778 -17.64 7.99 -5.66
C LYS A 778 -16.21 8.49 -5.53
N TYR A 779 -15.97 9.60 -4.83
CA TYR A 779 -14.62 10.12 -4.61
C TYR A 779 -14.50 10.86 -3.28
N PHE A 780 -13.28 11.19 -2.88
CA PHE A 780 -13.00 12.00 -1.69
C PHE A 780 -12.38 13.34 -2.08
N LYS A 781 -12.92 14.45 -1.56
CA LYS A 781 -12.34 15.77 -1.80
C LYS A 781 -10.97 15.90 -1.15
N THR A 782 -9.99 16.37 -1.93
CA THR A 782 -8.58 16.40 -1.51
C THR A 782 -8.12 17.76 -0.99
N LYS A 783 -8.93 18.81 -1.11
CA LYS A 783 -8.61 20.18 -0.67
C LYS A 783 -8.30 20.19 0.84
N ASN A 784 -7.13 20.75 1.20
CA ASN A 784 -6.64 20.90 2.57
C ASN A 784 -6.45 19.59 3.35
N LYS A 785 -6.18 18.47 2.68
CA LYS A 785 -5.89 17.18 3.31
C LYS A 785 -4.41 16.86 3.26
N ASN A 786 -3.83 16.42 4.37
CA ASN A 786 -2.39 16.14 4.52
C ASN A 786 -2.07 14.72 5.01
N SER A 787 -3.07 13.87 5.24
CA SER A 787 -2.86 12.45 5.58
C SER A 787 -3.99 11.57 5.03
N PHE A 788 -3.69 10.26 4.91
CA PHE A 788 -4.65 9.26 4.45
C PHE A 788 -5.86 9.17 5.37
N ASN A 789 -5.63 9.10 6.69
CA ASN A 789 -6.69 8.97 7.69
C ASN A 789 -7.64 10.20 7.66
N LEU A 790 -7.12 11.42 7.54
CA LEU A 790 -7.98 12.62 7.43
C LEU A 790 -8.80 12.67 6.13
N LEU A 791 -8.33 12.00 5.07
CA LEU A 791 -9.05 11.89 3.81
C LEU A 791 -10.15 10.83 3.89
N THR A 792 -9.91 9.69 4.52
CA THR A 792 -10.88 8.57 4.59
C THR A 792 -11.93 8.73 5.69
N MET A 793 -11.68 9.58 6.70
CA MET A 793 -12.66 9.90 7.75
C MET A 793 -13.83 10.78 7.30
N GLN A 794 -13.73 11.47 6.16
CA GLN A 794 -14.84 12.30 5.67
C GLN A 794 -15.87 11.46 4.92
N LYS A 795 -17.09 11.99 4.76
CA LYS A 795 -18.07 11.38 3.84
C LYS A 795 -17.56 11.53 2.41
N ALA A 796 -17.65 10.44 1.64
CA ALA A 796 -17.36 10.50 0.23
C ALA A 796 -18.39 11.35 -0.52
N ASP A 797 -17.93 12.05 -1.55
CA ASP A 797 -18.74 12.81 -2.49
C ASP A 797 -19.03 11.97 -3.75
N PHE A 798 -19.96 12.47 -4.56
CA PHE A 798 -20.33 11.87 -5.84
C PHE A 798 -20.25 12.91 -6.96
N MET A 799 -19.77 12.47 -8.13
CA MET A 799 -19.69 13.30 -9.33
C MET A 799 -20.32 12.55 -10.50
N GLY A 800 -21.12 13.25 -11.31
CA GLY A 800 -21.71 12.66 -12.52
C GLY A 800 -20.62 12.37 -13.56
N ILE A 801 -20.80 11.32 -14.36
CA ILE A 801 -19.83 10.97 -15.41
C ILE A 801 -19.70 12.10 -16.44
N GLU A 802 -20.81 12.73 -16.83
CA GLU A 802 -20.80 13.86 -17.78
C GLU A 802 -19.96 15.04 -17.24
N GLU A 803 -20.12 15.37 -15.96
CA GLU A 803 -19.32 16.41 -15.28
C GLU A 803 -17.84 16.03 -15.23
N LEU A 804 -17.51 14.78 -14.91
CA LEU A 804 -16.13 14.29 -14.86
C LEU A 804 -15.47 14.26 -16.26
N GLN A 805 -16.25 14.01 -17.32
CA GLN A 805 -15.76 14.01 -18.71
C GLN A 805 -15.29 15.39 -19.16
N GLU A 806 -15.85 16.48 -18.62
CA GLU A 806 -15.34 17.84 -18.85
C GLU A 806 -13.90 18.00 -18.34
N TYR A 807 -13.51 17.20 -17.34
CA TYR A 807 -12.19 17.15 -16.74
C TYR A 807 -11.39 15.90 -17.13
N LYS A 808 -11.72 15.25 -18.26
CA LYS A 808 -11.04 14.03 -18.73
C LYS A 808 -9.51 14.13 -18.83
N GLN A 809 -8.95 15.34 -18.93
CA GLN A 809 -7.50 15.58 -18.93
C GLN A 809 -6.86 15.49 -17.53
N ASN A 810 -7.61 15.78 -16.46
CA ASN A 810 -7.11 15.79 -15.09
C ASN A 810 -8.24 15.59 -14.07
N TRP A 811 -8.52 14.33 -13.74
CA TRP A 811 -9.48 13.97 -12.69
C TRP A 811 -9.04 14.43 -11.30
N GLY A 812 -7.72 14.47 -11.03
CA GLY A 812 -7.20 14.92 -9.74
C GLY A 812 -7.54 16.39 -9.45
N LEU A 813 -7.58 17.22 -10.49
CA LEU A 813 -8.08 18.60 -10.36
C LEU A 813 -9.57 18.62 -10.01
N ALA A 814 -10.40 17.84 -10.72
CA ALA A 814 -11.84 17.75 -10.43
C ALA A 814 -12.10 17.32 -8.98
N PHE A 815 -11.31 16.41 -8.42
CA PHE A 815 -11.45 15.96 -7.03
C PHE A 815 -11.00 16.99 -5.99
N LYS A 816 -10.19 17.97 -6.39
CA LYS A 816 -9.73 19.06 -5.54
C LYS A 816 -10.69 20.24 -5.52
N LEU A 817 -11.39 20.50 -6.63
CA LEU A 817 -12.24 21.68 -6.79
C LEU A 817 -13.56 21.56 -6.02
N ASP A 818 -14.05 22.70 -5.56
CA ASP A 818 -15.41 22.81 -5.02
C ASP A 818 -16.42 22.76 -6.17
N LYS A 819 -17.61 22.21 -5.90
CA LYS A 819 -18.67 22.04 -6.91
C LYS A 819 -19.02 23.36 -7.62
N SER A 820 -19.07 24.46 -6.89
CA SER A 820 -19.34 25.78 -7.46
C SER A 820 -18.28 26.25 -8.46
N ILE A 821 -17.02 25.85 -8.28
CA ILE A 821 -15.94 26.17 -9.23
C ILE A 821 -16.09 25.32 -10.50
N ILE A 822 -16.45 24.04 -10.35
CA ILE A 822 -16.70 23.15 -11.48
C ILE A 822 -17.89 23.65 -12.31
N GLU A 823 -19.00 24.00 -11.66
CA GLU A 823 -20.18 24.57 -12.31
C GLU A 823 -19.83 25.87 -13.07
N LEU A 824 -19.06 26.76 -12.44
CA LEU A 824 -18.68 28.04 -13.02
C LEU A 824 -17.72 27.90 -14.23
N THR A 825 -16.69 27.05 -14.12
CA THR A 825 -15.77 26.79 -15.25
C THR A 825 -16.48 26.10 -16.42
N THR A 826 -17.42 25.19 -16.14
CA THR A 826 -18.28 24.57 -17.15
C THR A 826 -19.16 25.60 -17.83
N LYS A 827 -19.78 26.51 -17.07
CA LYS A 827 -20.59 27.62 -17.60
C LYS A 827 -19.77 28.51 -18.54
N ILE A 828 -18.58 28.93 -18.10
CA ILE A 828 -17.63 29.74 -18.89
C ILE A 828 -17.34 29.05 -20.24
N LYS A 829 -17.07 27.74 -20.23
CA LYS A 829 -16.76 26.96 -21.42
C LYS A 829 -17.97 26.84 -22.37
N ARG A 830 -19.18 26.66 -21.83
CA ARG A 830 -20.41 26.45 -22.61
C ARG A 830 -20.80 27.66 -23.48
N VAL A 831 -20.54 28.88 -23.00
CA VAL A 831 -20.89 30.13 -23.71
C VAL A 831 -19.75 30.68 -24.58
N SER A 832 -18.72 29.86 -24.84
CA SER A 832 -17.49 30.26 -25.52
C SER A 832 -17.12 29.32 -26.66
N GLU A 833 -16.18 29.75 -27.51
CA GLU A 833 -15.51 28.88 -28.47
C GLU A 833 -14.03 28.67 -28.08
N PRO A 834 -13.45 27.49 -28.38
CA PRO A 834 -12.03 27.26 -28.19
C PRO A 834 -11.23 28.29 -29.00
N LEU A 835 -10.26 28.95 -28.36
CA LEU A 835 -9.46 30.02 -28.97
C LEU A 835 -8.85 29.62 -30.31
N ILE A 836 -8.42 28.36 -30.49
CA ILE A 836 -7.85 27.85 -31.76
C ILE A 836 -8.80 27.99 -32.96
N SER A 837 -10.12 27.97 -32.74
CA SER A 837 -11.12 28.14 -33.81
C SER A 837 -11.12 29.55 -34.39
N LEU A 838 -10.76 30.54 -33.57
CA LEU A 838 -10.71 31.95 -33.94
C LEU A 838 -9.29 32.39 -34.29
N PHE A 839 -8.27 31.84 -33.62
CA PHE A 839 -6.86 32.12 -33.82
C PHE A 839 -6.08 30.82 -34.10
N PRO A 840 -6.01 30.34 -35.36
CA PRO A 840 -5.42 29.04 -35.69
C PRO A 840 -3.89 29.00 -35.58
N GLU A 841 -3.23 30.16 -35.67
CA GLU A 841 -1.77 30.27 -35.70
C GLU A 841 -1.19 30.58 -34.32
N ILE A 842 -0.95 29.51 -33.55
CA ILE A 842 -0.41 29.56 -32.18
C ILE A 842 0.88 28.75 -32.12
N SER A 843 1.94 29.34 -31.59
CA SER A 843 3.25 28.69 -31.46
C SER A 843 3.92 29.03 -30.13
N GLN A 844 4.80 28.15 -29.67
CA GLN A 844 5.83 28.51 -28.69
C GLN A 844 7.03 29.18 -29.39
N GLY A 845 7.92 29.81 -28.63
CA GLY A 845 9.21 30.27 -29.14
C GLY A 845 10.13 29.16 -29.67
N LEU A 846 11.30 29.56 -30.15
CA LEU A 846 12.32 28.66 -30.71
C LEU A 846 13.14 27.99 -29.60
N ILE A 847 13.79 26.86 -29.91
CA ILE A 847 14.79 26.26 -29.01
C ILE A 847 16.14 26.41 -29.71
N ALA A 848 16.96 27.34 -29.22
CA ALA A 848 18.29 27.60 -29.78
C ALA A 848 19.24 26.40 -29.57
N TYR A 849 19.13 25.77 -28.39
CA TYR A 849 20.06 24.75 -27.94
C TYR A 849 19.36 23.46 -27.50
N ASP A 850 19.72 22.32 -28.11
CA ASP A 850 19.18 21.00 -27.74
C ASP A 850 20.22 19.89 -27.96
N LYS A 851 20.62 19.22 -26.87
CA LYS A 851 21.56 18.09 -26.91
C LYS A 851 21.02 16.90 -27.71
N TYR A 852 19.71 16.74 -27.78
CA TYR A 852 19.08 15.62 -28.49
C TYR A 852 19.03 15.83 -30.01
N GLN A 853 19.32 17.03 -30.49
CA GLN A 853 19.41 17.39 -31.91
C GLN A 853 20.86 17.36 -32.44
N GLY A 854 21.81 16.85 -31.65
CA GLY A 854 23.20 16.63 -32.10
C GLY A 854 24.14 17.83 -31.94
N GLN A 855 23.74 18.89 -31.24
CA GLN A 855 24.64 20.00 -30.87
C GLN A 855 25.60 19.56 -29.75
N ASP A 856 26.86 19.96 -29.86
CA ASP A 856 27.90 19.63 -28.88
C ASP A 856 27.75 20.43 -27.56
N GLU A 857 28.28 19.88 -26.46
CA GLU A 857 28.16 20.50 -25.13
C GLU A 857 28.78 21.91 -25.05
N LYS A 858 29.83 22.19 -25.82
CA LYS A 858 30.51 23.49 -25.80
C LYS A 858 29.62 24.56 -26.46
N THR A 859 28.96 24.22 -27.56
CA THR A 859 27.97 25.07 -28.23
C THR A 859 26.82 25.46 -27.29
N ILE A 860 26.26 24.47 -26.57
CA ILE A 860 25.15 24.68 -25.63
C ILE A 860 25.60 25.52 -24.43
N LYS A 861 26.70 25.12 -23.78
CA LYS A 861 27.18 25.76 -22.55
C LYS A 861 27.61 27.20 -22.76
N ASN A 862 28.19 27.52 -23.91
CA ASN A 862 28.66 28.87 -24.20
C ASN A 862 27.61 29.75 -24.91
N ARG A 863 26.40 29.22 -25.16
CA ARG A 863 25.30 29.91 -25.87
C ARG A 863 25.80 30.70 -27.09
N ILE A 864 26.51 30.04 -28.01
CA ILE A 864 27.25 30.70 -29.10
C ILE A 864 26.43 31.57 -30.07
N TYR A 865 25.12 31.39 -30.14
CA TYR A 865 24.21 32.20 -30.98
C TYR A 865 23.67 33.43 -30.24
N HIS A 866 23.96 33.60 -28.95
CA HIS A 866 23.52 34.75 -28.18
C HIS A 866 24.68 35.73 -27.95
N TYR A 867 24.35 37.02 -27.97
CA TYR A 867 25.30 38.11 -27.86
C TYR A 867 24.79 39.16 -26.87
N ASP A 868 25.66 39.59 -25.96
CA ASP A 868 25.33 40.64 -24.97
C ASP A 868 25.37 42.06 -25.58
N ASN A 869 25.87 42.20 -26.81
CA ASN A 869 26.00 43.46 -27.53
C ASN A 869 25.62 43.29 -29.00
N PHE A 870 25.17 44.36 -29.64
CA PHE A 870 24.87 44.39 -31.08
C PHE A 870 26.17 44.35 -31.91
N ALA A 871 26.72 43.15 -32.10
CA ALA A 871 28.03 42.95 -32.70
C ALA A 871 28.00 42.83 -34.24
N LYS A 872 26.83 42.57 -34.85
CA LYS A 872 26.63 42.38 -36.30
C LYS A 872 25.24 42.87 -36.72
N SER A 873 25.07 43.26 -37.99
CA SER A 873 23.83 43.89 -38.52
C SER A 873 22.58 43.00 -38.46
N ASP A 874 22.75 41.69 -38.50
CA ASP A 874 21.65 40.74 -38.72
C ASP A 874 21.10 40.15 -37.40
N LEU A 875 21.64 40.60 -36.26
CA LEU A 875 21.22 40.14 -34.94
C LEU A 875 19.80 40.58 -34.61
N LYS A 876 19.04 39.67 -34.00
CA LYS A 876 17.64 39.87 -33.63
C LYS A 876 17.51 40.13 -32.14
N LYS A 877 16.61 41.03 -31.74
CA LYS A 877 16.36 41.32 -30.32
C LYS A 877 15.79 40.08 -29.62
N TRP A 878 16.39 39.71 -28.49
CA TRP A 878 15.96 38.54 -27.71
C TRP A 878 15.11 38.97 -26.52
N LEU A 879 13.88 38.44 -26.40
CA LEU A 879 13.01 38.66 -25.25
C LEU A 879 13.09 37.48 -24.27
N TRP A 880 13.09 37.83 -23.01
CA TRP A 880 12.86 36.90 -21.90
C TRP A 880 11.40 36.93 -21.47
N GLY A 881 10.92 35.85 -20.87
CA GLY A 881 9.55 35.79 -20.35
C GLY A 881 9.20 36.93 -19.39
N GLU A 882 10.18 37.49 -18.67
CA GLU A 882 9.98 38.65 -17.78
C GLU A 882 9.72 39.98 -18.49
N ASP A 883 10.14 40.13 -19.75
CA ASP A 883 9.92 41.33 -20.56
C ASP A 883 8.43 41.49 -20.94
N VAL A 884 7.66 40.39 -20.87
CA VAL A 884 6.22 40.36 -21.12
C VAL A 884 5.47 40.58 -19.80
N THR A 885 4.82 41.74 -19.70
CA THR A 885 3.96 42.12 -18.56
C THR A 885 2.54 42.42 -19.04
N LYS A 886 1.59 42.64 -18.12
CA LYS A 886 0.19 42.93 -18.49
C LYS A 886 0.13 44.19 -19.35
N TYR A 887 -0.32 44.02 -20.59
CA TYR A 887 -0.51 45.08 -21.58
C TYR A 887 0.75 45.87 -21.97
N ASN A 888 1.95 45.39 -21.58
CA ASN A 888 3.19 46.09 -21.85
C ASN A 888 4.33 45.13 -22.21
N LEU A 889 5.19 45.58 -23.11
CA LEU A 889 6.38 44.87 -23.56
C LEU A 889 7.58 45.82 -23.43
N GLU A 890 8.55 45.47 -22.60
CA GLU A 890 9.77 46.27 -22.44
C GLU A 890 10.98 45.34 -22.58
N TRP A 891 11.67 45.44 -23.73
CA TRP A 891 12.90 44.68 -23.94
C TRP A 891 14.00 45.19 -23.02
N ASN A 892 14.58 44.29 -22.21
CA ASN A 892 15.60 44.62 -21.21
C ASN A 892 16.96 45.06 -21.79
N LYS A 893 17.12 45.07 -23.12
CA LYS A 893 18.35 45.45 -23.85
C LYS A 893 19.59 44.61 -23.51
N SER A 894 19.39 43.41 -22.96
CA SER A 894 20.48 42.57 -22.47
C SER A 894 21.07 41.65 -23.53
N GLU A 895 20.25 41.07 -24.41
CA GLU A 895 20.67 39.99 -25.30
C GLU A 895 20.11 40.13 -26.72
N TRP A 896 20.90 39.61 -27.65
CA TRP A 896 20.59 39.48 -29.07
C TRP A 896 20.82 38.04 -29.55
N LEU A 897 20.12 37.64 -30.60
CA LEU A 897 20.18 36.30 -31.21
C LEU A 897 20.66 36.37 -32.66
N ASP A 898 21.62 35.50 -33.02
CA ASP A 898 21.94 35.16 -34.41
C ASP A 898 21.01 34.03 -34.90
N TYR A 899 19.97 34.39 -35.65
CA TYR A 899 18.98 33.44 -36.16
C TYR A 899 19.48 32.77 -37.45
N CYS A 900 20.14 31.62 -37.29
CA CYS A 900 20.82 30.89 -38.37
C CYS A 900 20.43 29.40 -38.43
N ASP A 901 20.89 28.70 -39.47
CA ASP A 901 20.65 27.25 -39.70
C ASP A 901 21.16 26.35 -38.56
N GLY A 902 22.02 26.86 -37.67
CA GLY A 902 22.55 26.12 -36.52
C GLY A 902 21.58 25.98 -35.33
N ILE A 903 20.46 26.71 -35.33
CA ILE A 903 19.45 26.64 -34.26
C ILE A 903 18.80 25.25 -34.21
N ALA A 904 18.70 24.66 -33.02
CA ALA A 904 18.25 23.27 -32.87
C ALA A 904 16.77 23.05 -33.25
N ASN A 905 15.89 23.98 -32.88
CA ASN A 905 14.47 23.91 -33.21
C ASN A 905 13.95 25.30 -33.62
N PRO A 906 14.22 25.72 -34.86
CA PRO A 906 13.79 27.01 -35.36
C PRO A 906 12.25 27.08 -35.43
N ARG A 907 11.72 28.29 -35.51
CA ARG A 907 10.30 28.55 -35.75
C ARG A 907 10.18 29.41 -36.99
N ASP A 908 9.09 29.24 -37.73
CA ASP A 908 8.84 30.10 -38.89
C ASP A 908 8.93 31.59 -38.49
N PRO A 909 9.78 32.40 -39.14
CA PRO A 909 9.95 33.82 -38.82
C PRO A 909 8.66 34.64 -38.79
N LYS A 910 7.58 34.16 -39.43
CA LYS A 910 6.25 34.78 -39.34
C LYS A 910 5.73 34.90 -37.90
N PHE A 911 6.18 34.03 -36.98
CA PHE A 911 5.80 34.07 -35.55
C PHE A 911 6.54 35.15 -34.76
N PHE A 912 7.61 35.73 -35.31
CA PHE A 912 8.41 36.77 -34.65
C PHE A 912 8.20 38.16 -35.25
N THR A 913 7.33 38.28 -36.25
CA THR A 913 7.08 39.52 -37.00
C THR A 913 5.59 39.81 -37.15
N GLY A 914 5.24 41.08 -37.37
CA GLY A 914 3.87 41.54 -37.52
C GLY A 914 3.04 41.47 -36.23
N GLU A 915 1.82 41.98 -36.29
CA GLU A 915 0.90 42.04 -35.15
C GLU A 915 0.64 40.64 -34.57
N ARG A 916 0.90 40.48 -33.27
CA ARG A 916 0.73 39.25 -32.50
C ARG A 916 0.61 39.53 -31.02
N ILE A 917 -0.02 38.60 -30.31
CA ILE A 917 -0.06 38.59 -28.85
C ILE A 917 1.05 37.68 -28.33
N LEU A 918 1.76 38.15 -27.32
CA LEU A 918 2.75 37.41 -26.58
C LEU A 918 2.22 37.11 -25.18
N ILE A 919 2.38 35.86 -24.74
CA ILE A 919 1.93 35.37 -23.42
C ILE A 919 3.12 34.78 -22.69
N ARG A 920 3.35 35.19 -21.45
CA ARG A 920 4.36 34.61 -20.58
C ARG A 920 3.94 33.20 -20.12
N GLU A 921 4.84 32.22 -20.23
CA GLU A 921 4.57 30.83 -19.83
C GLU A 921 4.32 30.71 -18.32
N ILE A 922 5.07 31.47 -17.49
CA ILE A 922 4.89 31.51 -16.03
C ILE A 922 3.77 32.47 -15.67
N THR A 923 2.73 31.99 -14.98
CA THR A 923 1.47 32.72 -14.78
C THR A 923 1.18 33.13 -13.33
N ASN A 924 2.19 33.25 -12.46
CA ASN A 924 1.97 33.66 -11.06
C ASN A 924 2.13 35.19 -10.89
N PRO A 925 1.17 35.93 -10.29
CA PRO A 925 -0.14 35.49 -9.79
C PRO A 925 -1.27 35.47 -10.84
N SER A 926 -1.00 35.88 -12.08
CA SER A 926 -1.99 35.89 -13.16
C SER A 926 -1.37 35.60 -14.53
N ILE A 927 -2.20 35.45 -15.56
CA ILE A 927 -1.72 35.46 -16.94
C ILE A 927 -1.14 36.85 -17.28
N PHE A 928 -0.03 36.88 -18.01
CA PHE A 928 0.58 38.10 -18.53
C PHE A 928 0.59 38.04 -20.06
N ALA A 929 -0.19 38.93 -20.68
CA ALA A 929 -0.23 39.04 -22.13
C ALA A 929 -0.04 40.49 -22.58
N THR A 930 0.62 40.65 -23.72
CA THR A 930 0.82 41.94 -24.40
C THR A 930 0.67 41.79 -25.91
N ILE A 931 0.51 42.89 -26.63
CA ILE A 931 0.43 42.93 -28.09
C ILE A 931 1.63 43.68 -28.65
N THR A 932 2.19 43.21 -29.76
CA THR A 932 3.31 43.86 -30.45
C THR A 932 3.24 43.60 -31.94
N ASP A 933 3.77 44.53 -32.73
CA ASP A 933 4.04 44.41 -34.17
C ASP A 933 5.54 44.41 -34.49
N GLU A 934 6.38 44.91 -33.59
CA GLU A 934 7.85 44.89 -33.67
C GLU A 934 8.44 43.47 -33.76
N GLU A 935 9.61 43.33 -34.41
CA GLU A 935 10.33 42.06 -34.55
C GLU A 935 11.09 41.69 -33.28
N TYR A 936 10.75 40.54 -32.67
CA TYR A 936 11.38 40.01 -31.46
C TYR A 936 11.42 38.49 -31.48
N TYR A 937 12.55 37.91 -31.06
CA TYR A 937 12.77 36.46 -30.96
C TYR A 937 12.85 36.06 -29.49
N HIS A 938 12.47 34.83 -29.17
CA HIS A 938 12.42 34.35 -27.79
C HIS A 938 12.33 32.82 -27.70
N ASP A 939 12.60 32.30 -26.51
CA ASP A 939 12.48 30.90 -26.19
C ASP A 939 11.03 30.47 -25.89
N PRO A 940 10.77 29.20 -25.52
CA PRO A 940 9.44 28.72 -25.18
C PRO A 940 8.84 29.34 -23.91
N ALA A 941 9.55 30.20 -23.16
CA ALA A 941 8.96 30.93 -22.03
C ALA A 941 7.95 31.98 -22.47
N ILE A 942 7.82 32.25 -23.79
CA ILE A 942 6.80 33.08 -24.39
C ILE A 942 6.03 32.29 -25.47
N ILE A 943 4.70 32.34 -25.40
CA ILE A 943 3.76 31.79 -26.39
C ILE A 943 3.29 32.92 -27.30
N ILE A 944 3.21 32.64 -28.61
CA ILE A 944 2.75 33.55 -29.65
C ILE A 944 1.36 33.16 -30.12
N ILE A 945 0.47 34.14 -30.24
CA ILE A 945 -0.78 34.05 -31.00
C ILE A 945 -0.75 35.09 -32.11
N LYS A 946 -0.75 34.65 -33.37
CA LYS A 946 -0.80 35.56 -34.52
C LYS A 946 -2.16 36.21 -34.63
N LYS A 947 -2.19 37.45 -35.14
CA LYS A 947 -3.43 38.14 -35.51
C LYS A 947 -4.31 37.23 -36.37
N SER A 948 -5.60 37.20 -36.04
CA SER A 948 -6.63 36.59 -36.85
C SER A 948 -7.41 37.65 -37.62
N ASN A 949 -7.90 37.29 -38.80
CA ASN A 949 -8.84 38.12 -39.55
C ASN A 949 -10.29 37.95 -39.06
N ASN A 950 -10.55 36.91 -38.26
CA ASN A 950 -11.90 36.53 -37.85
C ASN A 950 -12.31 37.14 -36.50
N TYR A 951 -11.36 37.69 -35.73
CA TYR A 951 -11.63 38.18 -34.37
C TYR A 951 -10.61 39.23 -33.91
N SER A 952 -11.03 40.11 -32.99
CA SER A 952 -10.20 41.24 -32.54
C SER A 952 -9.04 40.79 -31.63
N SER A 953 -7.81 41.15 -32.03
CA SER A 953 -6.60 40.97 -31.20
C SER A 953 -6.69 41.72 -29.87
N LYS A 954 -7.32 42.91 -29.86
CA LYS A 954 -7.48 43.72 -28.64
C LYS A 954 -8.46 43.09 -27.66
N LEU A 955 -9.55 42.52 -28.16
CA LEU A 955 -10.48 41.76 -27.32
C LEU A 955 -9.78 40.53 -26.71
N LEU A 956 -9.02 39.79 -27.52
CA LEU A 956 -8.26 38.65 -27.01
C LEU A 956 -7.23 39.09 -25.94
N LEU A 957 -6.53 40.21 -26.16
CA LEU A 957 -5.59 40.77 -25.19
C LEU A 957 -6.30 41.16 -23.86
N ALA A 958 -7.48 41.78 -23.94
CA ALA A 958 -8.29 42.12 -22.78
C ALA A 958 -8.72 40.85 -22.02
N PHE A 959 -9.19 39.84 -22.74
CA PHE A 959 -9.63 38.58 -22.16
C PHE A 959 -8.49 37.87 -21.44
N LEU A 960 -7.34 37.67 -22.09
CA LEU A 960 -6.20 36.96 -21.51
C LEU A 960 -5.68 37.60 -20.21
N ASN A 961 -5.78 38.92 -20.09
CA ASN A 961 -5.37 39.65 -18.89
C ASN A 961 -6.47 39.80 -17.82
N SER A 962 -7.70 39.35 -18.11
CA SER A 962 -8.87 39.43 -17.24
C SER A 962 -8.80 38.47 -16.04
N ARG A 963 -9.62 38.75 -15.04
CA ARG A 963 -9.83 37.86 -13.89
C ARG A 963 -10.50 36.55 -14.28
N ILE A 964 -11.41 36.55 -15.26
CA ILE A 964 -12.07 35.32 -15.75
C ILE A 964 -11.04 34.37 -16.38
N ALA A 965 -10.19 34.87 -17.28
CA ALA A 965 -9.17 34.04 -17.92
C ALA A 965 -8.17 33.48 -16.90
N THR A 966 -7.77 34.31 -15.93
CA THR A 966 -6.90 33.89 -14.83
C THR A 966 -7.59 32.82 -13.97
N PHE A 967 -8.84 33.03 -13.57
CA PHE A 967 -9.63 32.05 -12.81
C PHE A 967 -9.78 30.73 -13.57
N PHE A 968 -10.12 30.79 -14.86
CA PHE A 968 -10.28 29.60 -15.68
C PHE A 968 -8.96 28.81 -15.80
N HIS A 969 -7.83 29.49 -16.04
CA HIS A 969 -6.50 28.87 -16.09
C HIS A 969 -6.20 28.04 -14.86
N PHE A 970 -6.33 28.64 -13.68
CA PHE A 970 -5.97 28.00 -12.41
C PHE A 970 -6.93 26.88 -11.98
N ASN A 971 -8.16 26.86 -12.52
CA ASN A 971 -9.18 25.87 -12.17
C ASN A 971 -9.51 24.88 -13.31
N TYR A 972 -8.79 24.93 -14.44
CA TYR A 972 -9.01 24.03 -15.57
C TYR A 972 -7.69 23.46 -16.13
N SER A 973 -6.61 24.25 -16.21
CA SER A 973 -5.33 23.77 -16.78
C SER A 973 -4.66 22.75 -15.84
N PRO A 974 -4.27 21.56 -16.35
CA PRO A 974 -3.54 20.57 -15.57
C PRO A 974 -2.16 21.03 -15.05
N LYS A 975 -1.55 22.04 -15.68
CA LYS A 975 -0.22 22.54 -15.32
C LYS A 975 -0.25 23.83 -14.48
N ALA A 976 -1.39 24.53 -14.43
CA ALA A 976 -1.56 25.68 -13.56
C ALA A 976 -1.48 25.30 -12.06
N SER A 977 -1.78 24.05 -11.72
CA SER A 977 -1.76 23.55 -10.35
C SER A 977 -0.49 22.75 -9.97
N LYS A 978 0.53 22.65 -10.87
CA LYS A 978 1.73 21.82 -10.65
C LYS A 978 2.97 22.66 -10.35
N GLY A 979 3.58 22.42 -9.18
CA GLY A 979 4.91 22.95 -8.81
C GLY A 979 4.88 24.38 -8.26
N ALA A 980 6.07 24.89 -7.90
CA ALA A 980 6.24 26.24 -7.35
C ALA A 980 5.97 27.37 -8.36
N PHE A 981 5.94 27.05 -9.66
CA PHE A 981 5.75 28.01 -10.75
C PHE A 981 4.67 27.49 -11.71
N PRO A 982 3.41 27.91 -11.54
CA PRO A 982 2.32 27.65 -12.48
C PRO A 982 2.68 28.04 -13.90
N LYS A 983 2.38 27.14 -14.86
CA LYS A 983 2.65 27.34 -16.27
C LYS A 983 1.41 27.24 -17.13
N ILE A 984 1.37 28.00 -18.22
CA ILE A 984 0.41 27.88 -19.32
C ILE A 984 1.13 27.37 -20.56
N ILE A 985 0.59 26.32 -21.19
CA ILE A 985 1.18 25.74 -22.41
C ILE A 985 0.34 26.05 -23.65
N VAL A 986 0.91 25.84 -24.83
CA VAL A 986 0.23 26.06 -26.12
C VAL A 986 -1.11 25.32 -26.19
N GLU A 987 -1.16 24.08 -25.71
CA GLU A 987 -2.40 23.29 -25.72
C GLU A 987 -3.47 23.84 -24.77
N ASP A 988 -3.06 24.46 -23.65
CA ASP A 988 -4.02 25.16 -22.78
C ASP A 988 -4.61 26.34 -23.54
N ILE A 989 -3.76 27.19 -24.12
CA ILE A 989 -4.15 28.38 -24.90
C ILE A 989 -5.10 28.02 -26.04
N ARG A 990 -4.83 26.95 -26.80
CA ARG A 990 -5.70 26.49 -27.88
C ARG A 990 -7.14 26.24 -27.42
N ASN A 991 -7.28 25.74 -26.20
CA ASN A 991 -8.55 25.35 -25.61
C ASN A 991 -9.16 26.43 -24.69
N PHE A 992 -8.58 27.64 -24.63
CA PHE A 992 -9.16 28.73 -23.83
C PHE A 992 -10.57 29.09 -24.33
N PRO A 993 -11.52 29.31 -23.42
CA PRO A 993 -12.91 29.58 -23.77
C PRO A 993 -13.08 31.06 -24.10
N LEU A 994 -12.78 31.47 -25.34
CA LEU A 994 -12.95 32.86 -25.75
C LEU A 994 -14.44 33.14 -26.04
N PRO A 995 -15.04 34.21 -25.47
CA PRO A 995 -16.47 34.43 -25.61
C PRO A 995 -16.78 35.04 -26.98
N LYS A 996 -17.98 34.79 -27.50
CA LYS A 996 -18.54 35.54 -28.65
C LYS A 996 -19.12 36.85 -28.16
N ALA A 997 -18.48 37.96 -28.49
CA ALA A 997 -18.93 39.30 -28.08
C ALA A 997 -19.74 39.98 -29.19
N GLU A 998 -20.79 40.70 -28.80
CA GLU A 998 -21.50 41.62 -29.69
C GLU A 998 -20.60 42.79 -30.11
N ILE A 999 -20.86 43.38 -31.28
CA ILE A 999 -20.10 44.51 -31.84
C ILE A 999 -19.94 45.64 -30.82
N LYS A 1000 -21.01 46.00 -30.10
CA LYS A 1000 -20.99 47.06 -29.07
C LYS A 1000 -19.98 46.78 -27.95
N HIS A 1001 -19.81 45.51 -27.56
CA HIS A 1001 -18.85 45.12 -26.54
C HIS A 1001 -17.43 45.14 -27.10
N ILE A 1002 -17.23 44.70 -28.35
CA ILE A 1002 -15.93 44.73 -29.02
C ILE A 1002 -15.43 46.17 -29.10
N GLU A 1003 -16.20 47.09 -29.67
CA GLU A 1003 -15.82 48.50 -29.84
C GLU A 1003 -15.40 49.14 -28.52
N LYS A 1004 -16.12 48.82 -27.45
CA LYS A 1004 -15.84 49.35 -26.13
C LYS A 1004 -14.62 48.75 -25.46
N ILE A 1005 -14.42 47.44 -25.60
CA ILE A 1005 -13.21 46.77 -25.12
C ILE A 1005 -11.99 47.34 -25.85
N GLU A 1006 -12.08 47.56 -27.17
CA GLU A 1006 -11.02 48.16 -27.96
C GLU A 1006 -10.67 49.56 -27.48
N PHE A 1007 -11.69 50.41 -27.23
CA PHE A 1007 -11.49 51.74 -26.66
C PHE A 1007 -10.79 51.69 -25.29
N LEU A 1008 -11.21 50.80 -24.39
CA LEU A 1008 -10.57 50.66 -23.07
C LEU A 1008 -9.13 50.16 -23.19
N ILE A 1009 -8.85 49.24 -24.12
CA ILE A 1009 -7.50 48.72 -24.35
C ILE A 1009 -6.57 49.80 -24.91
N ASP A 1010 -7.03 50.64 -25.83
CA ASP A 1010 -6.24 51.75 -26.35
C ASP A 1010 -5.84 52.73 -25.24
N ASN A 1011 -6.78 53.03 -24.32
CA ASN A 1011 -6.48 53.83 -23.14
C ASN A 1011 -5.48 53.13 -22.21
N ILE A 1012 -5.65 51.83 -21.93
CA ILE A 1012 -4.72 51.06 -21.09
C ILE A 1012 -3.30 51.06 -21.67
N ILE A 1013 -3.16 50.82 -22.97
CA ILE A 1013 -1.86 50.80 -23.65
C ILE A 1013 -1.21 52.19 -23.56
N ASN A 1014 -1.99 53.26 -23.73
CA ASN A 1014 -1.48 54.63 -23.60
C ASN A 1014 -1.06 54.96 -22.15
N GLU A 1015 -1.88 54.64 -21.16
CA GLU A 1015 -1.56 54.84 -19.74
C GLU A 1015 -0.35 54.04 -19.28
N LYS A 1016 -0.18 52.81 -19.79
CA LYS A 1016 1.01 51.99 -19.51
C LYS A 1016 2.29 52.60 -20.06
N LYS A 1017 2.25 53.20 -21.25
CA LYS A 1017 3.38 53.97 -21.78
C LYS A 1017 3.76 55.14 -20.87
N ASN A 1018 2.77 55.74 -20.21
CA ASN A 1018 2.96 56.84 -19.25
C ASN A 1018 3.24 56.37 -17.81
N LYS A 1019 3.37 55.06 -17.57
CA LYS A 1019 3.58 54.44 -16.24
C LYS A 1019 2.47 54.76 -15.21
N SER A 1020 1.26 55.04 -15.67
CA SER A 1020 0.09 55.30 -14.82
C SER A 1020 -0.58 54.01 -14.32
N GLU A 1021 -1.40 54.12 -13.28
CA GLU A 1021 -2.26 53.01 -12.83
C GLU A 1021 -3.42 52.76 -13.81
N ILE A 1022 -3.70 51.47 -14.05
CA ILE A 1022 -4.77 51.01 -14.97
C ILE A 1022 -5.88 50.25 -14.25
N SER A 1023 -5.93 50.35 -12.92
CA SER A 1023 -6.82 49.56 -12.05
C SER A 1023 -8.29 49.78 -12.37
N GLU A 1024 -8.70 51.03 -12.61
CA GLU A 1024 -10.09 51.38 -12.97
C GLU A 1024 -10.49 50.81 -14.34
N TYR A 1025 -9.64 50.95 -15.37
CA TYR A 1025 -9.90 50.39 -16.69
C TYR A 1025 -9.96 48.85 -16.67
N SER A 1026 -9.08 48.23 -15.88
CA SER A 1026 -9.05 46.77 -15.72
C SER A 1026 -10.34 46.27 -15.06
N LEU A 1027 -10.83 46.96 -14.03
CA LEU A 1027 -12.10 46.64 -13.39
C LEU A 1027 -13.28 46.77 -14.37
N LYS A 1028 -13.30 47.83 -15.19
CA LYS A 1028 -14.33 48.00 -16.23
C LYS A 1028 -14.31 46.86 -17.26
N LEU A 1029 -13.12 46.42 -17.68
CA LEU A 1029 -12.98 45.26 -18.57
C LEU A 1029 -13.49 43.97 -17.90
N ASP A 1030 -13.11 43.71 -16.65
CA ASP A 1030 -13.59 42.54 -15.92
C ASP A 1030 -15.12 42.54 -15.80
N MET A 1031 -15.74 43.69 -15.51
CA MET A 1031 -17.20 43.84 -15.45
C MET A 1031 -17.88 43.55 -16.80
N ILE A 1032 -17.29 44.00 -17.91
CA ILE A 1032 -17.79 43.67 -19.25
C ILE A 1032 -17.73 42.15 -19.48
N PHE A 1033 -16.61 41.50 -19.13
CA PHE A 1033 -16.51 40.05 -19.27
C PHE A 1033 -17.50 39.33 -18.34
N PHE A 1034 -17.66 39.73 -17.09
CA PHE A 1034 -18.65 39.11 -16.19
C PHE A 1034 -20.07 39.17 -16.79
N ASN A 1035 -20.42 40.26 -17.46
CA ASN A 1035 -21.69 40.37 -18.17
C ASN A 1035 -21.76 39.48 -19.43
N ILE A 1036 -20.71 39.45 -20.26
CA ILE A 1036 -20.66 38.59 -21.47
C ILE A 1036 -20.83 37.10 -21.12
N TYR A 1037 -20.28 36.67 -19.98
CA TYR A 1037 -20.43 35.30 -19.48
C TYR A 1037 -21.70 35.07 -18.66
N GLU A 1038 -22.57 36.09 -18.54
CA GLU A 1038 -23.83 36.05 -17.79
C GLU A 1038 -23.63 35.59 -16.33
N LEU A 1039 -22.56 36.08 -15.68
CA LEU A 1039 -22.26 35.70 -14.31
C LEU A 1039 -23.19 36.40 -13.32
N THR A 1040 -23.60 35.67 -12.30
CA THR A 1040 -24.32 36.20 -11.14
C THR A 1040 -23.34 36.82 -10.15
N TYR A 1041 -23.84 37.66 -9.24
CA TYR A 1041 -23.01 38.26 -8.19
C TYR A 1041 -22.25 37.21 -7.35
N GLU A 1042 -22.92 36.09 -7.02
CA GLU A 1042 -22.30 35.01 -6.24
C GLU A 1042 -21.17 34.32 -7.01
N GLU A 1043 -21.35 34.10 -8.32
CA GLU A 1043 -20.31 33.54 -9.20
C GLU A 1043 -19.13 34.52 -9.36
N VAL A 1044 -19.40 35.82 -9.48
CA VAL A 1044 -18.34 36.83 -9.52
C VAL A 1044 -17.57 36.85 -8.20
N LYS A 1045 -18.22 36.66 -7.05
CA LYS A 1045 -17.54 36.56 -5.75
C LYS A 1045 -16.63 35.33 -5.61
N ILE A 1046 -16.87 34.28 -6.39
CA ILE A 1046 -15.94 33.14 -6.50
C ILE A 1046 -14.67 33.53 -7.26
N ILE A 1047 -14.80 34.36 -8.31
CA ILE A 1047 -13.68 34.83 -9.15
C ILE A 1047 -12.90 35.96 -8.48
N ASP A 1048 -13.62 36.91 -7.87
CA ASP A 1048 -13.10 38.10 -7.20
C ASP A 1048 -13.76 38.26 -5.82
N PRO A 1049 -13.27 37.56 -4.79
CA PRO A 1049 -13.79 37.68 -3.43
C PRO A 1049 -13.74 39.12 -2.90
N GLU A 1050 -12.74 39.89 -3.34
CA GLU A 1050 -12.49 41.27 -2.92
C GLU A 1050 -13.31 42.31 -3.70
N LEU A 1051 -14.22 41.89 -4.58
CA LEU A 1051 -15.06 42.83 -5.34
C LEU A 1051 -15.77 43.81 -4.40
N LYS A 1052 -15.53 45.11 -4.60
CA LYS A 1052 -16.06 46.17 -3.73
C LYS A 1052 -17.53 46.51 -3.98
N LEU A 1053 -18.08 46.10 -5.12
CA LEU A 1053 -19.49 46.34 -5.46
C LEU A 1053 -20.42 45.49 -4.60
N THR A 1054 -21.53 46.09 -4.18
CA THR A 1054 -22.67 45.39 -3.60
C THR A 1054 -23.43 44.61 -4.67
N LYS A 1055 -24.27 43.66 -4.24
CA LYS A 1055 -25.12 42.87 -5.14
C LYS A 1055 -26.06 43.72 -5.99
N GLU A 1056 -26.59 44.79 -5.40
CA GLU A 1056 -27.49 45.73 -6.09
C GLU A 1056 -26.74 46.56 -7.13
N GLU A 1057 -25.57 47.09 -6.77
CA GLU A 1057 -24.71 47.83 -7.70
C GLU A 1057 -24.23 46.96 -8.87
N TYR A 1058 -23.89 45.70 -8.62
CA TYR A 1058 -23.51 44.75 -9.67
C TYR A 1058 -24.69 44.47 -10.63
N THR A 1059 -25.87 44.21 -10.07
CA THR A 1059 -27.06 43.87 -10.87
C THR A 1059 -27.52 45.06 -11.73
N ASN A 1060 -27.34 46.28 -11.23
CA ASN A 1060 -27.66 47.51 -11.94
C ASN A 1060 -26.48 48.07 -12.75
N TYR A 1061 -25.34 47.38 -12.83
CA TYR A 1061 -24.17 47.88 -13.53
C TYR A 1061 -24.45 47.95 -15.03
N GLN A 1062 -24.61 49.17 -15.54
CA GLN A 1062 -24.76 49.42 -16.97
C GLN A 1062 -23.39 49.54 -17.64
N ILE A 1063 -23.22 48.81 -18.74
CA ILE A 1063 -22.05 48.94 -19.61
C ILE A 1063 -22.20 50.23 -20.45
N ASN A 1064 -22.20 51.40 -19.80
CA ASN A 1064 -22.34 52.72 -20.45
C ASN A 1064 -21.05 53.26 -20.99
#